data_AF-A0YLY9-F1
#
_entry.id   AF-A0YLY9-F1
#
_cell.length_a   1.000
_cell.length_b   1.000
_cell.length_c   1.000
_cell.angle_alpha   90.00
_cell.angle_beta   90.00
_cell.angle_gamma   90.00
#
_symmetry.space_group_name_H-M   'P 1'
#
loop_
_entity.id
_entity.type
_entity.pdbx_description
1 polymer ?
#
loop_
_entity_poly.entity_id
_entity_poly.type
_entity_poly.pdbx_seq_one_letter_code
_entity_poly.pdbx_strand_id
1 'polypeptide(L)'
;MSSTPRPPASGSENSPEENPSLETGLAALKQKQYQKAITHLEAIAESQPHRSAGMRAKMALVVAYERTRNLQKAIALCQNLTQHPKAKVKSWAEKTLKELTNRYSLETEAQANHKNTTPSSKDAGFVPFEPPQKQPSVDVELNQFRSEVPKNHQTSINSSNSNLPKLPEENPDYSQPQKTIIKTEEIIEEEPPSTEVHQFTWKQAERATQWRRLKPLKLNRFYIEQALTVFAFIWFVPKLIEFLMDTANNLLLWLPFVNPIQLFYRDPTQFVYISFAVLFVLSPWLLDGLLKLAYGMKPLPMTTLFKHSQEANRILRSYCQQRNWKVPTLRVLPTDAPIAMSYGCWPRFARIVVSQGLLNQLSEDEIAVIYAREIASIGQWDFLVMTLVTMIIQVPYQLYWQSANWVENSFDLVNRLPQFIPNFVKSSLSFLSKIINPVFTIVSPLSYGLYRILRLPTFWISRRRVYYSDRIACNLTGNPNGLTRAIVKIAMGMATEIQQQGTSSLLEGFDLLMPVSYKQAMIFSNVAAYGKIESLLSWDLTNPDRKWLSVNNTHPVIGDRLLILSHYASFWKLNTEFDLSAENSASLSPLSKQHSRLLLQGAPYFGIPAGLMLGSLLWLLGGIFSTVGVWQLEWLLGDFWILAGCIPLACSLGIFIRINSFFPDIKPATLLPNPNLVNLLTNPNALPIDSQPLRLEGKLLGRKGLSNLMGQDLILQTSTGAIKLHYIPVLTPLANFGKSTHPVDLIGKSMNVTGWWRRGATAWIDVETIETQDRQVILTAGHPIWSTILACALTFWGAYMISQGGF
;
A
#
# COMPACT_ATOMS: atom_id res chain seq x y z
N MET A 1 41.84 21.03 -56.89
CA MET A 1 43.07 21.18 -56.09
C MET A 1 42.67 21.38 -54.64
N SER A 2 42.30 20.33 -53.91
CA SER A 2 43.18 19.50 -53.07
C SER A 2 44.01 20.29 -52.05
N SER A 3 43.50 20.42 -50.82
CA SER A 3 44.31 20.27 -49.60
C SER A 3 43.41 20.08 -48.39
N THR A 4 43.43 18.87 -47.87
CA THR A 4 42.91 18.47 -46.56
C THR A 4 43.87 18.90 -45.45
N PRO A 5 43.36 19.19 -44.24
CA PRO A 5 44.13 18.97 -43.02
C PRO A 5 43.54 17.83 -42.18
N ARG A 6 44.45 16.99 -41.68
CA ARG A 6 44.23 15.91 -40.70
C ARG A 6 43.74 16.44 -39.33
N PRO A 7 43.06 15.60 -38.53
CA PRO A 7 42.54 15.98 -37.21
C PRO A 7 43.63 15.96 -36.12
N PRO A 8 43.52 16.78 -35.04
CA PRO A 8 44.34 16.62 -33.86
C PRO A 8 43.80 15.52 -32.93
N ALA A 9 44.75 14.90 -32.23
CA ALA A 9 44.62 13.73 -31.39
C ALA A 9 43.65 13.88 -30.20
N SER A 10 43.03 12.76 -29.85
CA SER A 10 42.26 12.53 -28.63
C SER A 10 43.11 12.80 -27.37
N GLY A 11 42.82 13.90 -26.69
CA GLY A 11 43.25 14.12 -25.32
C GLY A 11 42.34 13.35 -24.37
N SER A 12 42.83 12.25 -23.82
CA SER A 12 42.29 11.63 -22.62
C SER A 12 42.54 12.57 -21.44
N GLU A 13 41.52 13.32 -21.00
CA GLU A 13 41.51 13.97 -19.69
C GLU A 13 41.35 12.89 -18.60
N ASN A 14 42.43 12.16 -18.33
CA ASN A 14 42.61 11.55 -17.02
C ASN A 14 43.00 12.68 -16.07
N SER A 15 42.04 13.13 -15.27
CA SER A 15 42.31 13.89 -14.04
C SER A 15 43.42 13.18 -13.27
N PRO A 16 44.50 13.88 -12.86
CA PRO A 16 45.63 13.25 -12.21
C PRO A 16 45.15 12.63 -10.89
N GLU A 17 45.34 11.32 -10.73
CA GLU A 17 45.24 10.66 -9.44
C GLU A 17 46.26 11.33 -8.50
N GLU A 18 45.78 12.25 -7.67
CA GLU A 18 46.59 12.89 -6.64
C GLU A 18 47.11 11.81 -5.69
N ASN A 19 48.42 11.54 -5.77
CA ASN A 19 49.09 10.67 -4.83
C ASN A 19 48.71 11.06 -3.39
N PRO A 20 48.24 10.11 -2.56
CA PRO A 20 47.77 10.42 -1.22
C PRO A 20 48.93 10.94 -0.36
N SER A 21 48.95 12.25 -0.14
CA SER A 21 49.94 12.89 0.73
C SER A 21 49.30 13.22 2.08
N LEU A 22 50.10 13.18 3.15
CA LEU A 22 49.60 13.51 4.49
C LEU A 22 49.09 14.96 4.54
N GLU A 23 49.69 15.84 3.76
CA GLU A 23 49.32 17.25 3.70
C GLU A 23 47.96 17.45 3.02
N THR A 24 47.65 16.71 1.95
CA THR A 24 46.34 16.78 1.30
C THR A 24 45.22 16.25 2.21
N GLY A 25 45.47 15.13 2.91
CA GLY A 25 44.51 14.59 3.89
C GLY A 25 44.25 15.55 5.08
N LEU A 26 45.29 16.17 5.61
CA LEU A 26 45.17 17.17 6.70
C LEU A 26 44.53 18.48 6.22
N ALA A 27 44.80 18.91 4.99
CA ALA A 27 44.17 20.08 4.38
C ALA A 27 42.67 19.85 4.18
N ALA A 28 42.27 18.69 3.67
CA ALA A 28 40.86 18.31 3.52
C ALA A 28 40.13 18.28 4.88
N LEU A 29 40.79 17.81 5.94
CA LEU A 29 40.22 17.81 7.29
C LEU A 29 40.01 19.24 7.81
N LYS A 30 40.96 20.16 7.59
CA LYS A 30 40.80 21.58 7.93
C LYS A 30 39.68 22.26 7.14
N GLN A 31 39.48 21.86 5.88
CA GLN A 31 38.40 22.35 5.01
C GLN A 31 37.03 21.70 5.29
N LYS A 32 36.91 20.85 6.33
CA LYS A 32 35.69 20.11 6.69
C LYS A 32 35.19 19.13 5.61
N GLN A 33 36.05 18.73 4.68
CA GLN A 33 35.75 17.71 3.67
C GLN A 33 36.07 16.32 4.22
N TYR A 34 35.29 15.87 5.21
CA TYR A 34 35.64 14.69 6.03
C TYR A 34 35.75 13.39 5.22
N GLN A 35 34.91 13.17 4.22
CA GLN A 35 34.96 11.94 3.41
C GLN A 35 36.23 11.84 2.57
N LYS A 36 36.67 12.96 1.96
CA LYS A 36 37.94 13.05 1.24
C LYS A 36 39.14 12.93 2.19
N ALA A 37 39.04 13.51 3.39
CA ALA A 37 40.08 13.35 4.40
C ALA A 37 40.23 11.88 4.81
N ILE A 38 39.13 11.15 4.99
CA ILE A 38 39.14 9.73 5.36
C ILE A 38 39.86 8.90 4.28
N THR A 39 39.50 9.06 3.00
CA THR A 39 40.11 8.27 1.90
C THR A 39 41.62 8.46 1.80
N HIS A 40 42.11 9.70 1.89
CA HIS A 40 43.55 9.96 1.83
C HIS A 40 44.29 9.53 3.10
N LEU A 41 43.68 9.69 4.27
CA LEU A 41 44.33 9.37 5.55
C LEU A 41 44.32 7.86 5.85
N GLU A 42 43.31 7.09 5.41
CA GLU A 42 43.26 5.62 5.52
C GLU A 42 44.41 4.99 4.73
N ALA A 43 44.58 5.38 3.46
CA ALA A 43 45.67 4.90 2.60
C ALA A 43 47.07 5.12 3.21
N ILE A 44 47.27 6.23 3.94
CA ILE A 44 48.54 6.56 4.61
C ILE A 44 48.68 5.81 5.93
N ALA A 45 47.58 5.63 6.66
CA ALA A 45 47.57 4.88 7.92
C ALA A 45 47.87 3.39 7.71
N GLU A 46 47.45 2.83 6.58
CA GLU A 46 47.71 1.44 6.16
C GLU A 46 49.13 1.27 5.58
N SER A 47 49.60 2.20 4.73
CA SER A 47 50.92 2.09 4.10
C SER A 47 52.10 2.36 5.05
N GLN A 48 51.90 3.13 6.13
CA GLN A 48 52.99 3.52 7.03
C GLN A 48 52.63 3.42 8.53
N PRO A 49 52.27 2.25 9.06
CA PRO A 49 51.66 2.10 10.39
C PRO A 49 52.55 2.53 11.55
N HIS A 50 53.88 2.51 11.40
CA HIS A 50 54.88 2.80 12.44
C HIS A 50 55.67 4.11 12.23
N ARG A 51 55.48 4.82 11.11
CA ARG A 51 56.15 6.11 10.84
C ARG A 51 55.38 7.28 11.46
N SER A 52 56.08 8.38 11.73
CA SER A 52 55.47 9.62 12.27
C SER A 52 54.30 10.14 11.42
N ALA A 53 54.36 9.97 10.09
CA ALA A 53 53.31 10.34 9.16
C ALA A 53 52.03 9.51 9.32
N GLY A 54 52.13 8.18 9.35
CA GLY A 54 50.97 7.31 9.58
C GLY A 54 50.35 7.49 10.97
N MET A 55 51.14 7.85 11.99
CA MET A 55 50.61 8.19 13.31
C MET A 55 49.79 9.48 13.30
N ARG A 56 50.26 10.53 12.60
CA ARG A 56 49.49 11.76 12.41
C ARG A 56 48.22 11.49 11.59
N ALA A 57 48.28 10.61 10.60
CA ALA A 57 47.12 10.20 9.83
C ALA A 57 46.07 9.49 10.69
N LYS A 58 46.48 8.54 11.54
CA LYS A 58 45.59 7.86 12.52
C LYS A 58 44.93 8.84 13.49
N MET A 59 45.68 9.79 14.05
CA MET A 59 45.11 10.82 14.93
C MET A 59 44.07 11.70 14.20
N ALA A 60 44.36 12.07 12.95
CA ALA A 60 43.44 12.83 12.10
C ALA A 60 42.19 12.02 11.71
N LEU A 61 42.32 10.70 11.49
CA LEU A 61 41.20 9.80 11.24
C LEU A 61 40.23 9.70 12.41
N VAL A 62 40.71 9.66 13.67
CA VAL A 62 39.82 9.68 14.85
C VAL A 62 38.89 10.90 14.80
N VAL A 63 39.45 12.08 14.49
CA VAL A 63 38.69 13.33 14.38
C VAL A 63 37.73 13.28 13.18
N ALA A 64 38.16 12.75 12.04
CA ALA A 64 37.31 12.63 10.87
C ALA A 64 36.12 11.68 11.10
N TYR A 65 36.36 10.51 11.72
CA TYR A 65 35.31 9.54 12.06
C TYR A 65 34.34 10.05 13.14
N GLU A 66 34.83 10.80 14.13
CA GLU A 66 33.97 11.48 15.10
C GLU A 66 33.01 12.44 14.38
N ARG A 67 33.51 13.23 13.42
CA ARG A 67 32.72 14.22 12.68
C ARG A 67 31.73 13.60 11.70
N THR A 68 32.00 12.40 11.19
CA THR A 68 31.09 11.62 10.33
C THR A 68 30.17 10.68 11.10
N ARG A 69 30.17 10.71 12.45
CA ARG A 69 29.40 9.83 13.35
C ARG A 69 29.72 8.35 13.25
N ASN A 70 30.91 7.98 12.74
CA ASN A 70 31.38 6.59 12.77
C ASN A 70 32.11 6.30 14.10
N LEU A 71 31.35 6.29 15.20
CA LEU A 71 31.89 6.22 16.57
C LEU A 71 32.62 4.92 16.87
N GLN A 72 32.16 3.78 16.33
CA GLN A 72 32.81 2.49 16.54
C GLN A 72 34.23 2.47 15.98
N LYS A 73 34.43 2.97 14.74
CA LYS A 73 35.77 3.08 14.14
C LYS A 73 36.64 4.10 14.87
N ALA A 74 36.07 5.24 15.29
CA ALA A 74 36.81 6.24 16.07
C ALA A 74 37.32 5.68 17.40
N ILE A 75 36.47 4.97 18.15
CA ILE A 75 36.81 4.36 19.44
C ILE A 75 37.83 3.24 19.26
N ALA A 76 37.63 2.32 18.31
CA ALA A 76 38.56 1.22 18.05
C ALA A 76 39.96 1.74 17.67
N LEU A 77 40.02 2.76 16.81
CA LEU A 77 41.28 3.37 16.39
C LEU A 77 41.93 4.17 17.54
N CYS A 78 41.14 4.83 18.38
CA CYS A 78 41.64 5.50 19.59
C CYS A 78 42.18 4.50 20.63
N GLN A 79 41.50 3.38 20.85
CA GLN A 79 41.96 2.27 21.71
C GLN A 79 43.29 1.70 21.22
N ASN A 80 43.44 1.46 19.92
CA ASN A 80 44.71 1.03 19.33
C ASN A 80 45.85 2.04 19.63
N LEU A 81 45.57 3.34 19.53
CA LEU A 81 46.55 4.38 19.83
C LEU A 81 46.95 4.48 21.32
N THR A 82 46.13 3.98 22.26
CA THR A 82 46.50 3.93 23.70
C THR A 82 47.58 2.89 24.01
N GLN A 83 47.71 1.87 23.18
CA GLN A 83 48.71 0.80 23.32
C GLN A 83 50.07 1.19 22.71
N HIS A 84 50.21 2.39 22.14
CA HIS A 84 51.40 2.79 21.40
C HIS A 84 52.56 3.25 22.32
N PRO A 85 53.84 2.93 22.01
CA PRO A 85 55.01 3.21 22.87
C PRO A 85 55.37 4.70 23.05
N LYS A 86 54.76 5.62 22.27
CA LYS A 86 55.05 7.06 22.35
C LYS A 86 54.14 7.75 23.37
N ALA A 87 54.73 8.26 24.46
CA ALA A 87 54.01 8.91 25.56
C ALA A 87 53.05 10.03 25.12
N LYS A 88 53.42 10.87 24.15
CA LYS A 88 52.56 11.96 23.63
C LYS A 88 51.32 11.48 22.89
N VAL A 89 51.39 10.34 22.20
CA VAL A 89 50.25 9.77 21.47
C VAL A 89 49.32 9.06 22.45
N LYS A 90 49.91 8.32 23.40
CA LYS A 90 49.17 7.64 24.46
C LYS A 90 48.33 8.61 25.29
N SER A 91 48.93 9.71 25.77
CA SER A 91 48.20 10.71 26.57
C SER A 91 47.10 11.42 25.78
N TRP A 92 47.33 11.70 24.50
CA TRP A 92 46.30 12.25 23.62
C TRP A 92 45.15 11.26 23.39
N ALA A 93 45.47 9.99 23.12
CA ALA A 93 44.48 8.95 22.88
C ALA A 93 43.63 8.66 24.14
N GLU A 94 44.25 8.57 25.32
CA GLU A 94 43.53 8.38 26.59
C GLU A 94 42.59 9.55 26.88
N LYS A 95 43.03 10.80 26.66
CA LYS A 95 42.18 11.99 26.82
C LYS A 95 41.02 11.99 25.83
N THR A 96 41.29 11.72 24.56
CA THR A 96 40.29 11.73 23.49
C THR A 96 39.27 10.60 23.67
N LEU A 97 39.71 9.41 24.08
CA LEU A 97 38.85 8.28 24.39
C LEU A 97 37.92 8.60 25.58
N LYS A 98 38.44 9.23 26.64
CA LYS A 98 37.62 9.67 27.78
C LYS A 98 36.59 10.73 27.36
N GLU A 99 36.97 11.68 26.52
CA GLU A 99 36.06 12.70 25.99
C GLU A 99 34.97 12.09 25.08
N LEU A 100 35.33 11.19 24.16
CA LEU A 100 34.39 10.48 23.29
C LEU A 100 33.43 9.63 24.13
N THR A 101 33.95 8.86 25.09
CA THR A 101 33.11 8.01 25.94
C THR A 101 32.15 8.85 26.78
N ASN A 102 32.59 9.96 27.37
CA ASN A 102 31.71 10.84 28.16
C ASN A 102 30.66 11.57 27.31
N ARG A 103 31.01 12.02 26.09
CA ARG A 103 30.06 12.73 25.22
C ARG A 103 28.95 11.81 24.71
N TYR A 104 29.29 10.55 24.43
CA TYR A 104 28.38 9.61 23.79
C TYR A 104 27.81 8.55 24.75
N SER A 105 28.26 8.45 26.00
CA SER A 105 27.60 7.64 27.06
C SER A 105 26.26 8.24 27.50
N LEU A 106 26.14 9.57 27.49
CA LEU A 106 24.90 10.30 27.78
C LEU A 106 23.81 10.08 26.73
N GLU A 107 24.18 9.81 25.47
CA GLU A 107 23.21 9.43 24.42
C GLU A 107 22.66 8.01 24.65
N THR A 108 23.48 7.09 25.17
CA THR A 108 23.06 5.72 25.52
C THR A 108 22.17 5.70 26.77
N GLU A 109 22.44 6.55 27.78
CA GLU A 109 21.57 6.72 28.96
C GLU A 109 20.28 7.47 28.63
N ALA A 110 20.30 8.44 27.71
CA ALA A 110 19.09 9.10 27.20
C ALA A 110 18.20 8.15 26.37
N GLN A 111 18.79 7.15 25.71
CA GLN A 111 18.06 6.07 25.02
C GLN A 111 17.55 4.99 25.98
N ALA A 112 18.24 4.72 27.10
CA ALA A 112 17.79 3.80 28.14
C ALA A 112 16.68 4.40 29.02
N ASN A 113 16.77 5.69 29.38
CA ASN A 113 15.77 6.39 30.21
C ASN A 113 14.49 6.77 29.45
N HIS A 114 14.44 6.66 28.12
CA HIS A 114 13.20 6.81 27.35
C HIS A 114 12.29 5.56 27.36
N LYS A 115 12.74 4.44 27.95
CA LYS A 115 11.91 3.24 28.14
C LYS A 115 11.20 3.14 29.48
N ASN A 116 11.53 3.98 30.48
CA ASN A 116 10.83 4.01 31.76
C ASN A 116 10.69 5.44 32.26
N THR A 117 9.54 6.07 32.05
CA THR A 117 9.11 7.17 32.94
C THR A 117 7.60 7.42 32.87
N THR A 118 6.95 7.23 34.01
CA THR A 118 6.00 8.19 34.58
C THR A 118 6.20 8.18 36.10
N PRO A 119 5.86 9.25 36.83
CA PRO A 119 6.82 10.02 37.62
C PRO A 119 6.68 9.77 39.12
N SER A 120 7.78 9.89 39.87
CA SER A 120 7.75 9.92 41.34
C SER A 120 7.61 11.36 41.84
N SER A 121 6.51 11.65 42.54
CA SER A 121 6.47 12.65 43.60
C SER A 121 6.84 11.96 44.92
N LYS A 122 7.78 12.55 45.67
CA LYS A 122 8.06 12.17 47.06
C LYS A 122 6.94 12.70 47.96
N ASP A 123 6.36 11.83 48.79
CA ASP A 123 6.25 12.06 50.23
C ASP A 123 5.85 10.78 51.00
N ALA A 124 6.59 10.54 52.09
CA ALA A 124 6.32 9.79 53.31
C ALA A 124 6.05 8.26 53.32
N GLY A 125 6.94 7.52 54.04
CA GLY A 125 6.55 6.41 54.95
C GLY A 125 7.21 5.03 54.74
N PHE A 126 8.28 4.72 55.51
CA PHE A 126 8.60 3.46 56.26
C PHE A 126 8.03 2.09 55.73
N VAL A 127 8.72 0.94 55.50
CA VAL A 127 9.74 0.09 56.20
C VAL A 127 10.33 -0.92 55.17
N PRO A 128 11.56 -1.47 55.32
CA PRO A 128 12.26 -2.20 54.24
C PRO A 128 11.89 -3.69 54.12
N PHE A 129 11.99 -4.22 52.90
CA PHE A 129 12.06 -5.67 52.62
C PHE A 129 13.39 -6.00 51.93
N GLU A 130 14.01 -7.09 52.39
CA GLU A 130 15.30 -7.62 51.92
C GLU A 130 15.32 -7.99 50.43
N PRO A 131 16.48 -7.92 49.75
CA PRO A 131 16.59 -8.26 48.35
C PRO A 131 16.60 -9.80 48.14
N PRO A 132 15.83 -10.33 47.17
CA PRO A 132 16.03 -11.71 46.73
C PRO A 132 17.36 -11.84 45.96
N GLN A 133 18.02 -12.97 46.23
CA GLN A 133 19.35 -13.35 45.79
C GLN A 133 19.49 -13.44 44.26
N LYS A 134 20.73 -13.22 43.80
CA LYS A 134 21.22 -13.45 42.43
C LYS A 134 20.84 -14.84 41.92
N GLN A 135 20.09 -14.92 40.82
CA GLN A 135 20.06 -16.11 39.98
C GLN A 135 21.29 -16.11 39.03
N PRO A 136 22.02 -17.23 38.92
CA PRO A 136 23.14 -17.37 37.99
C PRO A 136 22.68 -17.63 36.55
N SER A 137 23.57 -17.31 35.62
CA SER A 137 23.46 -17.48 34.17
C SER A 137 23.34 -18.94 33.72
N VAL A 138 22.67 -19.09 32.58
CA VAL A 138 22.08 -20.29 31.94
C VAL A 138 23.07 -21.37 31.48
N ASP A 139 24.37 -21.24 31.73
CA ASP A 139 25.38 -22.19 31.19
C ASP A 139 25.77 -23.33 32.15
N VAL A 140 25.10 -23.47 33.30
CA VAL A 140 25.43 -24.49 34.33
C VAL A 140 24.35 -25.60 34.45
N GLU A 141 23.14 -25.41 33.94
CA GLU A 141 22.06 -26.42 34.01
C GLU A 141 22.13 -27.53 32.94
N LEU A 142 22.99 -27.40 31.91
CA LEU A 142 23.09 -28.42 30.86
C LEU A 142 23.95 -29.64 31.21
N ASN A 143 24.73 -29.59 32.31
CA ASN A 143 25.67 -30.67 32.67
C ASN A 143 25.23 -31.57 33.84
N GLN A 144 24.05 -31.35 34.43
CA GLN A 144 23.55 -32.15 35.56
C GLN A 144 22.41 -33.12 35.22
N PHE A 145 21.91 -33.14 33.99
CA PHE A 145 20.89 -34.12 33.56
C PHE A 145 21.46 -35.47 33.08
N ARG A 146 22.75 -35.72 33.31
CA ARG A 146 23.43 -36.96 32.90
C ARG A 146 23.92 -37.76 34.09
N SER A 147 23.06 -38.05 35.07
CA SER A 147 23.27 -39.06 36.10
C SER A 147 21.99 -39.21 36.93
N GLU A 148 21.24 -40.30 36.73
CA GLU A 148 20.62 -41.13 37.78
C GLU A 148 19.41 -41.90 37.23
N VAL A 149 19.62 -43.20 37.11
CA VAL A 149 18.62 -44.24 36.85
C VAL A 149 18.33 -44.93 38.17
N PRO A 150 17.07 -45.25 38.53
CA PRO A 150 16.78 -46.34 39.44
C PRO A 150 16.45 -47.62 38.69
N LYS A 151 17.07 -48.71 39.15
CA LYS A 151 16.99 -50.08 38.64
C LYS A 151 15.75 -50.84 39.16
N ASN A 152 15.28 -51.75 38.30
CA ASN A 152 14.94 -53.18 38.54
C ASN A 152 13.52 -53.59 38.15
N HIS A 153 13.40 -54.36 37.07
CA HIS A 153 13.21 -55.81 37.21
C HIS A 153 13.86 -56.58 36.05
N GLN A 154 14.54 -57.66 36.43
CA GLN A 154 15.12 -58.73 35.62
C GLN A 154 13.98 -59.46 34.86
N THR A 155 14.16 -60.17 33.74
CA THR A 155 15.15 -61.24 33.54
C THR A 155 15.22 -61.62 32.05
N SER A 156 16.41 -62.04 31.65
CA SER A 156 16.84 -62.74 30.44
C SER A 156 15.90 -63.82 29.88
N ILE A 157 15.99 -64.12 28.57
CA ILE A 157 16.46 -65.43 28.05
C ILE A 157 16.80 -65.32 26.55
N ASN A 158 17.90 -65.98 26.19
CA ASN A 158 18.49 -66.17 24.87
C ASN A 158 17.64 -67.05 23.93
N SER A 159 17.93 -66.86 22.63
CA SER A 159 17.96 -67.87 21.54
C SER A 159 16.70 -68.69 21.27
N SER A 160 16.11 -68.50 20.09
CA SER A 160 16.00 -69.50 19.01
C SER A 160 14.96 -69.11 17.96
N ASN A 161 15.30 -69.30 16.68
CA ASN A 161 14.41 -69.51 15.51
C ASN A 161 13.38 -68.40 15.17
N SER A 162 13.03 -68.05 13.94
CA SER A 162 13.26 -68.58 12.59
C SER A 162 12.73 -67.55 11.57
N ASN A 163 13.24 -67.64 10.35
CA ASN A 163 12.59 -67.26 9.08
C ASN A 163 12.46 -65.76 8.69
N LEU A 164 13.48 -65.30 7.94
CA LEU A 164 13.30 -64.37 6.83
C LEU A 164 12.61 -65.07 5.63
N PRO A 165 11.75 -64.38 4.85
CA PRO A 165 11.53 -64.70 3.45
C PRO A 165 12.49 -63.91 2.55
N LYS A 166 13.15 -64.64 1.64
CA LYS A 166 14.00 -64.15 0.55
C LYS A 166 13.19 -63.59 -0.62
N LEU A 167 13.82 -62.67 -1.35
CA LEU A 167 13.61 -62.37 -2.78
C LEU A 167 13.68 -63.63 -3.65
N PRO A 168 13.12 -63.60 -4.87
CA PRO A 168 13.68 -64.34 -6.00
C PRO A 168 14.36 -63.40 -7.01
N GLU A 169 15.58 -63.81 -7.37
CA GLU A 169 16.43 -63.31 -8.45
C GLU A 169 15.96 -63.78 -9.85
N GLU A 170 16.44 -63.01 -10.83
CA GLU A 170 16.61 -63.21 -12.28
C GLU A 170 16.69 -64.64 -12.86
N ASN A 171 16.22 -64.78 -14.12
CA ASN A 171 17.03 -65.03 -15.34
C ASN A 171 16.13 -65.41 -16.55
N PRO A 172 16.65 -65.60 -17.78
CA PRO A 172 17.21 -64.61 -18.70
C PRO A 172 16.57 -64.73 -20.11
N ASP A 173 16.54 -63.69 -20.95
CA ASP A 173 16.66 -63.94 -22.39
C ASP A 173 17.16 -62.76 -23.21
N TYR A 174 17.94 -63.13 -24.23
CA TYR A 174 18.82 -62.34 -25.07
C TYR A 174 18.13 -61.25 -25.92
N SER A 175 18.83 -60.13 -26.13
CA SER A 175 19.24 -59.61 -27.46
C SER A 175 19.85 -58.19 -27.38
N GLN A 176 21.13 -58.04 -27.73
CA GLN A 176 21.76 -56.78 -28.17
C GLN A 176 21.87 -56.80 -29.71
N PRO A 177 22.30 -55.72 -30.41
CA PRO A 177 22.11 -54.27 -30.25
C PRO A 177 21.71 -53.59 -31.59
N GLN A 178 21.38 -52.29 -31.58
CA GLN A 178 21.77 -51.42 -32.70
C GLN A 178 22.01 -49.98 -32.26
N LYS A 179 23.27 -49.57 -32.37
CA LYS A 179 23.77 -48.19 -32.29
C LYS A 179 23.14 -47.36 -33.40
N THR A 180 22.62 -46.19 -33.08
CA THR A 180 22.68 -45.05 -34.00
C THR A 180 23.04 -43.79 -33.23
N ILE A 181 24.10 -43.16 -33.72
CA ILE A 181 24.83 -42.03 -33.18
C ILE A 181 23.98 -40.77 -33.33
N ILE A 182 23.73 -40.04 -32.24
CA ILE A 182 23.41 -38.61 -32.29
C ILE A 182 24.19 -37.91 -31.16
N LYS A 183 24.85 -36.82 -31.56
CA LYS A 183 25.84 -36.01 -30.85
C LYS A 183 25.50 -35.69 -29.38
N THR A 184 26.50 -35.85 -28.52
CA THR A 184 26.60 -35.16 -27.24
C THR A 184 26.85 -33.67 -27.50
N GLU A 185 25.85 -32.83 -27.29
CA GLU A 185 26.07 -31.42 -26.95
C GLU A 185 26.15 -31.33 -25.43
N GLU A 186 27.26 -30.79 -24.93
CA GLU A 186 27.50 -30.51 -23.53
C GLU A 186 26.35 -29.66 -22.96
N ILE A 187 25.64 -30.23 -21.98
CA ILE A 187 24.72 -29.48 -21.14
C ILE A 187 25.61 -28.61 -20.24
N ILE A 188 25.74 -27.35 -20.62
CA ILE A 188 26.19 -26.29 -19.71
C ILE A 188 25.11 -26.22 -18.62
N GLU A 189 25.45 -26.61 -17.40
CA GLU A 189 24.69 -26.24 -16.21
C GLU A 189 24.73 -24.71 -16.12
N GLU A 190 23.69 -24.05 -16.63
CA GLU A 190 23.44 -22.65 -16.35
C GLU A 190 23.08 -22.53 -14.87
N GLU A 191 24.02 -21.99 -14.08
CA GLU A 191 23.72 -21.38 -12.79
C GLU A 191 22.53 -20.42 -12.96
N PRO A 192 21.58 -20.36 -12.00
CA PRO A 192 20.47 -19.43 -12.09
C PRO A 192 21.02 -18.00 -12.25
N PRO A 193 20.46 -17.16 -13.14
CA PRO A 193 21.01 -15.85 -13.39
C PRO A 193 21.05 -15.09 -12.07
N SER A 194 22.28 -14.81 -11.61
CA SER A 194 22.51 -13.85 -10.54
C SER A 194 21.76 -12.58 -10.92
N THR A 195 20.73 -12.25 -10.14
CA THR A 195 19.92 -11.07 -10.42
C THR A 195 20.81 -9.88 -10.07
N GLU A 196 21.50 -9.31 -11.06
CA GLU A 196 22.26 -8.08 -10.88
C GLU A 196 21.29 -7.03 -10.31
N VAL A 197 21.48 -6.70 -9.03
CA VAL A 197 20.66 -5.70 -8.34
C VAL A 197 21.12 -4.34 -8.86
N HIS A 198 20.52 -3.88 -9.95
CA HIS A 198 20.70 -2.50 -10.39
C HIS A 198 20.10 -1.57 -9.33
N GLN A 199 20.96 -0.93 -8.53
CA GLN A 199 20.54 0.15 -7.65
C GLN A 199 20.06 1.32 -8.50
N PHE A 200 18.75 1.58 -8.44
CA PHE A 200 18.14 2.73 -9.08
C PHE A 200 18.75 4.04 -8.55
N THR A 201 19.29 4.86 -9.44
CA THR A 201 19.90 6.15 -9.11
C THR A 201 19.01 7.30 -9.53
N TRP A 202 18.84 8.29 -8.64
CA TRP A 202 18.11 9.52 -8.92
C TRP A 202 18.97 10.47 -9.74
N LYS A 203 18.43 11.03 -10.83
CA LYS A 203 19.13 12.05 -11.63
C LYS A 203 19.30 13.36 -10.84
N GLN A 204 18.43 13.59 -9.85
CA GLN A 204 18.40 14.83 -9.05
C GLN A 204 18.34 16.06 -9.96
N ALA A 205 17.41 16.02 -10.92
CA ALA A 205 17.24 17.07 -11.89
C ALA A 205 16.91 18.41 -11.21
N GLU A 206 17.40 19.47 -11.83
CA GLU A 206 17.39 20.83 -11.31
C GLU A 206 15.98 21.40 -11.09
N ARG A 207 15.92 22.44 -10.25
CA ARG A 207 14.73 23.26 -10.01
C ARG A 207 14.86 24.60 -10.71
N ALA A 208 13.75 25.25 -11.03
CA ALA A 208 13.80 26.62 -11.51
C ALA A 208 14.18 27.59 -10.39
N THR A 209 15.18 28.44 -10.64
CA THR A 209 15.59 29.54 -9.75
C THR A 209 14.71 30.77 -9.94
N GLN A 210 14.31 31.03 -11.19
CA GLN A 210 13.32 32.00 -11.58
C GLN A 210 12.37 31.34 -12.58
N TRP A 211 11.06 31.37 -12.31
CA TRP A 211 10.09 30.72 -13.18
C TRP A 211 8.96 31.65 -13.58
N ARG A 212 8.57 31.54 -14.85
CA ARG A 212 7.35 32.17 -15.36
C ARG A 212 6.15 31.43 -14.79
N ARG A 213 5.14 32.18 -14.33
CA ARG A 213 3.88 31.61 -13.87
C ARG A 213 3.23 30.75 -14.96
N LEU A 214 2.78 29.57 -14.58
CA LEU A 214 1.97 28.72 -15.46
C LEU A 214 0.64 29.42 -15.76
N LYS A 215 0.01 29.07 -16.90
CA LYS A 215 -1.30 29.61 -17.28
C LYS A 215 -2.30 29.46 -16.12
N PRO A 216 -3.14 30.46 -15.80
CA PRO A 216 -4.11 30.33 -14.72
C PRO A 216 -5.08 29.18 -14.99
N LEU A 217 -5.46 28.48 -13.93
CA LEU A 217 -6.42 27.39 -13.98
C LEU A 217 -7.85 27.93 -14.07
N LYS A 218 -8.67 27.35 -14.95
CA LYS A 218 -10.11 27.61 -14.97
C LYS A 218 -10.75 26.83 -13.81
N LEU A 219 -10.94 27.49 -12.68
CA LEU A 219 -11.46 26.86 -11.46
C LEU A 219 -12.99 26.67 -11.48
N ASN A 220 -13.74 27.41 -12.31
CA ASN A 220 -15.21 27.34 -12.34
C ASN A 220 -15.73 25.93 -12.57
N ARG A 221 -15.16 25.22 -13.56
CA ARG A 221 -15.51 23.81 -13.82
C ARG A 221 -15.19 22.92 -12.62
N PHE A 222 -14.07 23.16 -11.96
CA PHE A 222 -13.67 22.38 -10.78
C PHE A 222 -14.60 22.61 -9.60
N TYR A 223 -15.07 23.85 -9.37
CA TYR A 223 -16.05 24.16 -8.34
C TYR A 223 -17.43 23.56 -8.64
N ILE A 224 -17.86 23.55 -9.91
CA ILE A 224 -19.09 22.85 -10.33
C ILE A 224 -18.95 21.35 -10.06
N GLU A 225 -17.82 20.73 -10.41
CA GLU A 225 -17.55 19.32 -10.12
C GLU A 225 -17.61 19.01 -8.62
N GLN A 226 -17.05 19.89 -7.76
CA GLN A 226 -17.15 19.78 -6.30
C GLN A 226 -18.60 19.87 -5.79
N ALA A 227 -19.35 20.88 -6.26
CA ALA A 227 -20.74 21.06 -5.88
C ALA A 227 -21.60 19.86 -6.27
N LEU A 228 -21.42 19.34 -7.49
CA LEU A 228 -22.09 18.12 -7.96
C LEU A 228 -21.77 16.90 -7.08
N THR A 229 -20.53 16.75 -6.62
CA THR A 229 -20.20 15.68 -5.66
C THR A 229 -20.96 15.85 -4.34
N VAL A 230 -21.03 17.06 -3.80
CA VAL A 230 -21.78 17.33 -2.56
C VAL A 230 -23.27 17.01 -2.75
N PHE A 231 -23.88 17.45 -3.85
CA PHE A 231 -25.27 17.13 -4.18
C PHE A 231 -25.49 15.62 -4.34
N ALA A 232 -24.58 14.93 -5.03
CA ALA A 232 -24.65 13.48 -5.17
C ALA A 232 -24.63 12.79 -3.80
N PHE A 233 -23.81 13.25 -2.84
CA PHE A 233 -23.79 12.71 -1.48
C PHE A 233 -25.07 13.00 -0.69
N ILE A 234 -25.53 14.25 -0.73
CA ILE A 234 -26.76 14.68 -0.04
C ILE A 234 -27.98 13.92 -0.55
N TRP A 235 -28.01 13.53 -1.83
CA TRP A 235 -29.07 12.71 -2.39
C TRP A 235 -28.86 11.20 -2.11
N PHE A 236 -27.65 10.70 -2.34
CA PHE A 236 -27.35 9.26 -2.28
C PHE A 236 -27.42 8.68 -0.87
N VAL A 237 -26.88 9.39 0.13
CA VAL A 237 -26.75 8.82 1.48
C VAL A 237 -28.11 8.65 2.18
N PRO A 238 -29.04 9.61 2.18
CA PRO A 238 -30.39 9.39 2.72
C PRO A 238 -31.09 8.22 2.04
N LYS A 239 -31.02 8.11 0.71
CA LYS A 239 -31.64 7.00 -0.04
C LYS A 239 -31.00 5.65 0.27
N LEU A 240 -29.70 5.61 0.49
CA LEU A 240 -29.02 4.42 0.95
C LEU A 240 -29.46 4.02 2.37
N ILE A 241 -29.60 5.00 3.27
CA ILE A 241 -30.04 4.75 4.66
C ILE A 241 -31.50 4.27 4.71
N GLU A 242 -32.39 4.93 3.96
CA GLU A 242 -33.79 4.52 3.78
C GLU A 242 -33.87 3.07 3.27
N PHE A 243 -33.15 2.75 2.18
CA PHE A 243 -33.06 1.39 1.65
C PHE A 243 -32.58 0.36 2.68
N LEU A 244 -31.56 0.70 3.48
CA LEU A 244 -31.03 -0.18 4.52
C LEU A 244 -32.03 -0.35 5.68
N MET A 245 -32.73 0.70 6.09
CA MET A 245 -33.76 0.68 7.13
C MET A 245 -34.95 -0.19 6.70
N ASP A 246 -35.43 -0.01 5.48
CA ASP A 246 -36.51 -0.82 4.89
C ASP A 246 -36.12 -2.29 4.78
N THR A 247 -34.93 -2.56 4.25
CA THR A 247 -34.40 -3.93 4.12
C THR A 247 -34.28 -4.60 5.49
N ALA A 248 -33.78 -3.86 6.50
CA ALA A 248 -33.66 -4.38 7.85
C ALA A 248 -35.04 -4.71 8.46
N ASN A 249 -36.03 -3.82 8.34
CA ASN A 249 -37.39 -4.07 8.83
C ASN A 249 -38.06 -5.25 8.12
N ASN A 250 -37.92 -5.34 6.79
CA ASN A 250 -38.46 -6.46 6.01
C ASN A 250 -37.82 -7.80 6.43
N LEU A 251 -36.52 -7.80 6.72
CA LEU A 251 -35.84 -8.99 7.24
C LEU A 251 -36.31 -9.35 8.65
N LEU A 252 -36.55 -8.36 9.52
CA LEU A 252 -37.07 -8.58 10.87
C LEU A 252 -38.49 -9.17 10.84
N LEU A 253 -39.35 -8.75 9.91
CA LEU A 253 -40.69 -9.32 9.73
C LEU A 253 -40.66 -10.81 9.38
N TRP A 254 -39.59 -11.27 8.72
CA TRP A 254 -39.41 -12.69 8.40
C TRP A 254 -38.96 -13.52 9.62
N LEU A 255 -38.47 -12.89 10.68
CA LEU A 255 -38.02 -13.56 11.90
C LEU A 255 -39.17 -13.65 12.92
N PRO A 256 -39.61 -14.86 13.32
CA PRO A 256 -40.83 -15.06 14.11
C PRO A 256 -40.81 -14.49 15.54
N PHE A 257 -39.66 -14.00 16.04
CA PHE A 257 -39.47 -13.59 17.43
C PHE A 257 -38.96 -12.15 17.60
N VAL A 258 -38.92 -11.32 16.55
CA VAL A 258 -38.40 -9.95 16.62
C VAL A 258 -39.39 -8.96 16.02
N ASN A 259 -39.79 -7.96 16.80
CA ASN A 259 -40.65 -6.89 16.31
C ASN A 259 -39.87 -5.93 15.39
N PRO A 260 -40.50 -5.41 14.32
CA PRO A 260 -39.88 -4.41 13.46
C PRO A 260 -39.59 -3.12 14.26
N ILE A 261 -38.53 -2.42 13.86
CA ILE A 261 -38.09 -1.22 14.56
C ILE A 261 -38.94 -0.05 14.06
N GLN A 262 -39.80 0.51 14.93
CA GLN A 262 -40.71 1.60 14.54
C GLN A 262 -40.00 2.84 13.99
N LEU A 263 -38.78 3.12 14.49
CA LEU A 263 -37.95 4.23 14.01
C LEU A 263 -37.58 4.07 12.53
N PHE A 264 -37.48 2.83 12.02
CA PHE A 264 -37.06 2.54 10.65
C PHE A 264 -38.14 2.84 9.60
N TYR A 265 -39.39 3.08 10.01
CA TYR A 265 -40.47 3.54 9.11
C TYR A 265 -40.52 5.06 8.93
N ARG A 266 -39.68 5.82 9.66
CA ARG A 266 -39.63 7.29 9.52
C ARG A 266 -38.64 7.67 8.44
N ASP A 267 -38.97 8.71 7.67
CA ASP A 267 -38.05 9.29 6.68
C ASP A 267 -36.76 9.79 7.38
N PRO A 268 -35.58 9.21 7.07
CA PRO A 268 -34.32 9.59 7.71
C PRO A 268 -33.75 10.90 7.18
N THR A 269 -34.30 11.47 6.10
CA THR A 269 -33.69 12.56 5.32
C THR A 269 -33.33 13.78 6.16
N GLN A 270 -34.26 14.28 6.98
CA GLN A 270 -34.01 15.46 7.84
C GLN A 270 -32.91 15.19 8.87
N PHE A 271 -32.93 14.00 9.48
CA PHE A 271 -31.91 13.59 10.44
C PHE A 271 -30.53 13.52 9.79
N VAL A 272 -30.43 12.91 8.61
CA VAL A 272 -29.17 12.81 7.85
C VAL A 272 -28.61 14.20 7.52
N TYR A 273 -29.45 15.15 7.11
CA TYR A 273 -28.99 16.52 6.81
C TYR A 273 -28.47 17.25 8.05
N ILE A 274 -29.16 17.11 9.18
CA ILE A 274 -28.70 17.68 10.45
C ILE A 274 -27.38 17.01 10.87
N SER A 275 -27.28 15.68 10.80
CA SER A 275 -26.05 14.95 11.07
C SER A 275 -24.90 15.39 10.18
N PHE A 276 -25.13 15.63 8.89
CA PHE A 276 -24.11 16.13 7.97
C PHE A 276 -23.62 17.52 8.34
N ALA A 277 -24.53 18.44 8.68
CA ALA A 277 -24.16 19.77 9.13
C ALA A 277 -23.32 19.73 10.42
N VAL A 278 -23.74 18.90 11.39
CA VAL A 278 -23.01 18.71 12.65
C VAL A 278 -21.65 18.07 12.41
N LEU A 279 -21.58 16.97 11.66
CA LEU A 279 -20.33 16.29 11.31
C LEU A 279 -19.39 17.20 10.53
N PHE A 280 -19.91 18.04 9.63
CA PHE A 280 -19.12 18.99 8.87
C PHE A 280 -18.43 20.01 9.79
N VAL A 281 -19.19 20.66 10.66
CA VAL A 281 -18.68 21.67 11.59
C VAL A 281 -17.67 21.04 12.55
N LEU A 282 -17.99 19.88 13.11
CA LEU A 282 -17.15 19.19 14.10
C LEU A 282 -15.99 18.38 13.48
N SER A 283 -15.99 18.18 12.17
CA SER A 283 -15.03 17.34 11.44
C SER A 283 -13.57 17.55 11.83
N PRO A 284 -13.05 18.78 12.03
CA PRO A 284 -11.62 18.94 12.28
C PRO A 284 -11.20 18.41 13.65
N TRP A 285 -12.07 18.52 14.66
CA TRP A 285 -11.82 18.03 16.01
C TRP A 285 -12.08 16.52 16.12
N LEU A 286 -13.10 16.02 15.42
CA LEU A 286 -13.38 14.59 15.34
C LEU A 286 -12.24 13.84 14.65
N LEU A 287 -11.69 14.36 13.54
CA LEU A 287 -10.51 13.78 12.89
C LEU A 287 -9.25 13.90 13.75
N ASP A 288 -9.03 15.04 14.44
CA ASP A 288 -7.91 15.16 15.39
C ASP A 288 -8.02 14.08 16.48
N GLY A 289 -9.21 13.88 17.05
CA GLY A 289 -9.49 12.88 18.07
C GLY A 289 -9.27 11.46 17.56
N LEU A 290 -9.83 11.13 16.39
CA LEU A 290 -9.66 9.82 15.75
C LEU A 290 -8.18 9.53 15.46
N LEU A 291 -7.45 10.46 14.84
CA LEU A 291 -6.04 10.29 14.50
C LEU A 291 -5.15 10.21 15.74
N LYS A 292 -5.48 10.94 16.80
CA LYS A 292 -4.77 10.87 18.08
C LYS A 292 -4.99 9.55 18.79
N LEU A 293 -6.23 9.07 18.88
CA LEU A 293 -6.60 7.86 19.61
C LEU A 293 -6.19 6.58 18.86
N ALA A 294 -6.47 6.52 17.55
CA ALA A 294 -6.23 5.31 16.75
C ALA A 294 -4.79 5.21 16.25
N TYR A 295 -4.10 6.33 16.01
CA TYR A 295 -2.79 6.34 15.34
C TYR A 295 -1.72 7.16 16.07
N GLY A 296 -1.98 7.65 17.29
CA GLY A 296 -0.97 8.32 18.10
C GLY A 296 -0.47 9.66 17.55
N MET A 297 -1.29 10.39 16.79
CA MET A 297 -0.94 11.68 16.20
C MET A 297 -0.43 12.70 17.23
N LYS A 298 0.69 13.38 16.90
CA LYS A 298 1.35 14.38 17.75
C LYS A 298 1.35 15.76 17.08
N PRO A 299 1.40 16.88 17.84
CA PRO A 299 1.62 18.19 17.24
C PRO A 299 3.01 18.27 16.60
N LEU A 300 3.14 18.95 15.47
CA LEU A 300 4.41 19.23 14.79
C LEU A 300 4.73 20.72 14.94
N PRO A 301 5.64 21.12 15.85
CA PRO A 301 6.04 22.51 15.97
C PRO A 301 6.69 23.03 14.69
N MET A 302 6.42 24.29 14.34
CA MET A 302 7.00 24.93 13.15
C MET A 302 8.54 24.95 13.18
N THR A 303 9.13 24.96 14.37
CA THR A 303 10.59 24.87 14.59
C THR A 303 11.15 23.51 14.17
N THR A 304 10.41 22.43 14.40
CA THR A 304 10.78 21.08 13.95
C THR A 304 10.66 20.97 12.43
N LEU A 305 9.59 21.53 11.84
CA LEU A 305 9.46 21.58 10.39
C LEU A 305 10.62 22.38 9.76
N PHE A 306 10.98 23.53 10.34
CA PHE A 306 12.10 24.34 9.85
C PHE A 306 13.44 23.58 9.84
N LYS A 307 13.66 22.63 10.75
CA LYS A 307 14.84 21.75 10.74
C LYS A 307 14.83 20.75 9.58
N HIS A 308 13.66 20.32 9.12
CA HIS A 308 13.52 19.36 8.02
C HIS A 308 13.45 20.06 6.65
N SER A 309 12.75 21.19 6.58
CA SER A 309 12.64 22.00 5.37
C SER A 309 12.36 23.46 5.71
N GLN A 310 13.33 24.32 5.44
CA GLN A 310 13.19 25.77 5.61
C GLN A 310 12.25 26.34 4.55
N GLU A 311 12.32 25.79 3.34
CA GLU A 311 11.49 26.19 2.21
C GLU A 311 10.01 25.91 2.47
N ALA A 312 9.65 24.75 3.01
CA ALA A 312 8.27 24.43 3.39
C ALA A 312 7.67 25.50 4.30
N ASN A 313 8.44 25.93 5.31
CA ASN A 313 8.01 26.97 6.25
C ASN A 313 7.82 28.34 5.55
N ARG A 314 8.75 28.73 4.66
CA ARG A 314 8.65 29.96 3.88
C ARG A 314 7.40 29.96 2.98
N ILE A 315 7.14 28.86 2.29
CA ILE A 315 5.97 28.72 1.41
C ILE A 315 4.68 28.84 2.22
N LEU A 316 4.56 28.11 3.33
CA LEU A 316 3.36 28.16 4.18
C LEU A 316 3.10 29.59 4.69
N ARG A 317 4.12 30.28 5.22
CA ARG A 317 3.97 31.64 5.74
C ARG A 317 3.61 32.64 4.64
N SER A 318 4.35 32.63 3.53
CA SER A 318 4.11 33.56 2.42
C SER A 318 2.73 33.36 1.79
N TYR A 319 2.29 32.12 1.58
CA TYR A 319 0.97 31.82 1.03
C TYR A 319 -0.15 32.31 1.96
N CYS A 320 -0.02 32.06 3.27
CA CYS A 320 -1.00 32.50 4.25
C CYS A 320 -1.02 34.03 4.39
N GLN A 321 0.14 34.69 4.37
CA GLN A 321 0.25 36.14 4.45
C GLN A 321 -0.39 36.83 3.25
N GLN A 322 -0.18 36.32 2.02
CA GLN A 322 -0.81 36.87 0.81
C GLN A 322 -2.35 36.81 0.85
N ARG A 323 -2.92 35.89 1.63
CA ARG A 323 -4.37 35.68 1.75
C ARG A 323 -4.96 36.16 3.08
N ASN A 324 -4.16 36.78 3.94
CA ASN A 324 -4.55 37.14 5.32
C ASN A 324 -5.12 35.95 6.12
N TRP A 325 -4.54 34.77 5.94
CA TRP A 325 -4.93 33.54 6.65
C TRP A 325 -3.98 33.22 7.79
N LYS A 326 -4.49 32.51 8.81
CA LYS A 326 -3.64 31.89 9.83
C LYS A 326 -2.95 30.67 9.23
N VAL A 327 -1.70 30.42 9.64
CA VAL A 327 -0.98 29.21 9.23
C VAL A 327 -1.75 27.98 9.76
N PRO A 328 -2.01 26.96 8.91
CA PRO A 328 -2.69 25.74 9.33
C PRO A 328 -1.94 25.03 10.46
N THR A 329 -2.68 24.32 11.33
CA THR A 329 -2.08 23.54 12.41
C THR A 329 -1.35 22.34 11.83
N LEU A 330 -0.07 22.18 12.18
CA LEU A 330 0.75 21.07 11.70
C LEU A 330 0.76 19.92 12.71
N ARG A 331 0.62 18.69 12.20
CA ARG A 331 0.66 17.45 12.99
C ARG A 331 1.56 16.42 12.34
N VAL A 332 2.07 15.49 13.14
CA VAL A 332 2.88 14.35 12.69
C VAL A 332 2.31 13.02 13.18
N LEU A 333 2.30 12.02 12.30
CA LEU A 333 1.92 10.63 12.60
C LEU A 333 3.19 9.76 12.79
N PRO A 334 3.28 8.95 13.86
CA PRO A 334 4.42 8.08 14.14
C PRO A 334 4.36 6.78 13.31
N THR A 335 4.35 6.89 11.98
CA THR A 335 4.35 5.76 11.04
C THR A 335 5.44 5.93 9.99
N ASP A 336 6.03 4.82 9.56
CA ASP A 336 7.09 4.78 8.56
C ASP A 336 6.54 4.85 7.13
N ALA A 337 5.25 4.56 6.92
CA ALA A 337 4.58 4.85 5.66
C ALA A 337 4.60 6.36 5.37
N PRO A 338 5.13 6.82 4.22
CA PRO A 338 5.16 8.23 3.88
C PRO A 338 3.75 8.72 3.50
N ILE A 339 3.13 9.55 4.35
CA ILE A 339 1.75 10.01 4.21
C ILE A 339 1.72 11.53 4.38
N ALA A 340 0.93 12.20 3.55
CA ALA A 340 0.54 13.59 3.72
C ALA A 340 -0.96 13.73 3.49
N MET A 341 -1.63 14.56 4.28
CA MET A 341 -3.04 14.90 4.08
C MET A 341 -3.38 16.24 4.72
N SER A 342 -4.41 16.88 4.19
CA SER A 342 -4.98 18.11 4.71
C SER A 342 -6.49 17.93 4.96
N TYR A 343 -6.98 18.42 6.09
CA TYR A 343 -8.41 18.37 6.42
C TYR A 343 -8.85 19.56 7.27
N GLY A 344 -10.15 19.88 7.21
CA GLY A 344 -10.79 20.93 7.98
C GLY A 344 -12.10 21.41 7.36
N CYS A 345 -12.85 22.21 8.12
CA CYS A 345 -14.12 22.81 7.67
C CYS A 345 -13.97 24.26 7.18
N TRP A 346 -12.83 24.90 7.48
CA TRP A 346 -12.50 26.27 7.08
C TRP A 346 -10.98 26.47 7.08
N PRO A 347 -10.39 27.37 6.27
CA PRO A 347 -8.95 27.62 6.27
C PRO A 347 -8.35 27.94 7.65
N ARG A 348 -9.10 28.65 8.51
CA ARG A 348 -8.70 28.93 9.89
C ARG A 348 -8.59 27.68 10.77
N PHE A 349 -9.36 26.64 10.44
CA PHE A 349 -9.40 25.36 11.13
C PHE A 349 -8.77 24.24 10.29
N ALA A 350 -7.91 24.58 9.33
CA ALA A 350 -7.21 23.59 8.53
C ALA A 350 -6.09 22.93 9.35
N ARG A 351 -5.94 21.62 9.19
CA ARG A 351 -4.80 20.83 9.65
C ARG A 351 -4.04 20.31 8.44
N ILE A 352 -2.72 20.30 8.54
CA ILE A 352 -1.84 19.54 7.65
C ILE A 352 -1.16 18.47 8.49
N VAL A 353 -1.34 17.20 8.11
CA VAL A 353 -0.80 16.05 8.79
C VAL A 353 0.17 15.33 7.86
N VAL A 354 1.39 15.12 8.33
CA VAL A 354 2.41 14.32 7.64
C VAL A 354 2.84 13.16 8.52
N SER A 355 3.41 12.10 7.95
CA SER A 355 4.02 11.03 8.75
C SER A 355 5.51 11.26 9.01
N GLN A 356 6.03 10.59 10.02
CA GLN A 356 7.47 10.57 10.30
C GLN A 356 8.24 9.91 9.14
N GLY A 357 7.69 8.85 8.54
CA GLY A 357 8.24 8.22 7.33
C GLY A 357 8.43 9.21 6.18
N LEU A 358 7.46 10.10 5.96
CA LEU A 358 7.57 11.13 4.92
C LEU A 358 8.72 12.11 5.20
N LEU A 359 8.84 12.57 6.45
CA LEU A 359 9.90 13.49 6.86
C LEU A 359 11.29 12.86 6.83
N ASN A 360 11.39 11.54 7.03
CA ASN A 360 12.65 10.80 7.02
C ASN A 360 13.10 10.42 5.59
N GLN A 361 12.17 10.14 4.69
CA GLN A 361 12.47 9.61 3.35
C GLN A 361 12.61 10.71 2.28
N LEU A 362 11.96 11.86 2.46
CA LEU A 362 12.00 12.96 1.49
C LEU A 362 13.10 13.98 1.82
N SER A 363 13.72 14.56 0.79
CA SER A 363 14.67 15.68 0.95
C SER A 363 13.96 17.00 1.26
N GLU A 364 14.72 18.01 1.68
CA GLU A 364 14.19 19.34 2.04
C GLU A 364 13.28 19.96 0.96
N ASP A 365 13.69 19.89 -0.30
CA ASP A 365 12.94 20.42 -1.44
C ASP A 365 11.69 19.57 -1.74
N GLU A 366 11.79 18.25 -1.65
CA GLU A 366 10.67 17.32 -1.81
C GLU A 366 9.58 17.56 -0.73
N ILE A 367 10.00 17.72 0.53
CA ILE A 367 9.11 18.10 1.64
C ILE A 367 8.41 19.42 1.33
N ALA A 368 9.15 20.43 0.86
CA ALA A 368 8.60 21.74 0.54
C ALA A 368 7.50 21.65 -0.53
N VAL A 369 7.71 20.83 -1.56
CA VAL A 369 6.72 20.62 -2.61
C VAL A 369 5.48 19.90 -2.11
N ILE A 370 5.61 18.89 -1.23
CA ILE A 370 4.45 18.23 -0.61
C ILE A 370 3.65 19.21 0.26
N TYR A 371 4.31 20.02 1.09
CA TYR A 371 3.62 21.06 1.84
C TYR A 371 2.97 22.13 0.94
N ALA A 372 3.62 22.50 -0.17
CA ALA A 372 3.06 23.40 -1.18
C ALA A 372 1.79 22.80 -1.83
N ARG A 373 1.75 21.48 -2.02
CA ARG A 373 0.58 20.76 -2.53
C ARG A 373 -0.57 20.74 -1.52
N GLU A 374 -0.29 20.47 -0.24
CA GLU A 374 -1.33 20.43 0.79
C GLU A 374 -1.90 21.84 1.07
N ILE A 375 -1.08 22.88 1.11
CA ILE A 375 -1.58 24.27 1.24
C ILE A 375 -2.33 24.72 -0.02
N ALA A 376 -1.93 24.23 -1.20
CA ALA A 376 -2.70 24.45 -2.42
C ALA A 376 -4.11 23.85 -2.27
N SER A 377 -4.25 22.61 -1.78
CA SER A 377 -5.58 22.03 -1.50
C SER A 377 -6.42 22.97 -0.63
N ILE A 378 -5.84 23.51 0.45
CA ILE A 378 -6.53 24.49 1.31
C ILE A 378 -6.96 25.74 0.53
N GLY A 379 -6.09 26.25 -0.33
CA GLY A 379 -6.35 27.39 -1.21
C GLY A 379 -7.49 27.20 -2.21
N GLN A 380 -7.71 25.96 -2.65
CA GLN A 380 -8.73 25.59 -3.64
C GLN A 380 -10.05 25.14 -3.02
N TRP A 381 -10.14 25.10 -1.68
CA TRP A 381 -11.33 24.68 -0.93
C TRP A 381 -11.77 23.23 -1.16
N ASP A 382 -11.00 22.42 -1.90
CA ASP A 382 -11.32 21.02 -2.14
C ASP A 382 -11.17 20.17 -0.87
N PHE A 383 -10.24 20.54 0.01
CA PHE A 383 -10.03 19.89 1.31
C PHE A 383 -11.30 19.90 2.16
N LEU A 384 -12.18 20.91 2.04
CA LEU A 384 -13.43 21.04 2.79
C LEU A 384 -14.41 19.93 2.40
N VAL A 385 -14.63 19.77 1.09
CA VAL A 385 -15.50 18.72 0.53
C VAL A 385 -14.94 17.34 0.88
N MET A 386 -13.63 17.15 0.70
CA MET A 386 -12.99 15.88 1.02
C MET A 386 -13.02 15.56 2.51
N THR A 387 -12.94 16.56 3.40
CA THR A 387 -13.07 16.36 4.85
C THR A 387 -14.45 15.87 5.24
N LEU A 388 -15.52 16.48 4.70
CA LEU A 388 -16.90 16.05 4.95
C LEU A 388 -17.11 14.60 4.51
N VAL A 389 -16.72 14.32 3.27
CA VAL A 389 -16.81 13.00 2.65
C VAL A 389 -16.04 11.96 3.48
N THR A 390 -14.79 12.26 3.84
CA THR A 390 -13.97 11.36 4.66
C THR A 390 -14.61 11.13 6.02
N MET A 391 -15.17 12.14 6.67
CA MET A 391 -15.87 11.96 7.95
C MET A 391 -17.04 10.98 7.85
N ILE A 392 -17.88 11.12 6.82
CA ILE A 392 -19.03 10.22 6.61
C ILE A 392 -18.57 8.79 6.37
N ILE A 393 -17.55 8.60 5.52
CA ILE A 393 -16.99 7.30 5.15
C ILE A 393 -16.22 6.65 6.32
N GLN A 394 -15.63 7.45 7.20
CA GLN A 394 -14.92 6.97 8.39
C GLN A 394 -15.86 6.31 9.39
N VAL A 395 -17.13 6.72 9.50
CA VAL A 395 -18.09 6.11 10.43
C VAL A 395 -18.24 4.59 10.22
N PRO A 396 -18.64 4.09 9.03
CA PRO A 396 -18.70 2.65 8.77
C PRO A 396 -17.32 1.99 8.75
N TYR A 397 -16.26 2.69 8.35
CA TYR A 397 -14.90 2.13 8.39
C TYR A 397 -14.43 1.85 9.83
N GLN A 398 -14.67 2.78 10.75
CA GLN A 398 -14.34 2.60 12.15
C GLN A 398 -15.23 1.54 12.80
N LEU A 399 -16.51 1.47 12.43
CA LEU A 399 -17.39 0.39 12.89
C LEU A 399 -16.87 -0.99 12.44
N TYR A 400 -16.44 -1.12 11.19
CA TYR A 400 -15.76 -2.31 10.66
C TYR A 400 -14.49 -2.64 11.47
N TRP A 401 -13.59 -1.67 11.65
CA TRP A 401 -12.31 -1.90 12.32
C TRP A 401 -12.47 -2.25 13.81
N GLN A 402 -13.37 -1.55 14.50
CA GLN A 402 -13.63 -1.78 15.93
C GLN A 402 -14.36 -3.09 16.17
N SER A 403 -15.35 -3.45 15.34
CA SER A 403 -16.03 -4.75 15.44
C SER A 403 -15.08 -5.91 15.17
N ALA A 404 -14.22 -5.79 14.15
CA ALA A 404 -13.17 -6.77 13.87
C ALA A 404 -12.24 -6.97 15.07
N ASN A 405 -11.65 -5.87 15.57
CA ASN A 405 -10.73 -5.92 16.70
C ASN A 405 -11.41 -6.38 18.00
N TRP A 406 -12.70 -6.09 18.20
CA TRP A 406 -13.43 -6.54 19.37
C TRP A 406 -13.59 -8.05 19.37
N VAL A 407 -14.03 -8.65 18.26
CA VAL A 407 -14.20 -10.11 18.18
C VAL A 407 -12.87 -10.83 18.45
N GLU A 408 -11.78 -10.35 17.85
CA GLU A 408 -10.44 -10.92 18.02
C GLU A 408 -9.90 -10.80 19.45
N ASN A 409 -10.09 -9.63 20.08
CA ASN A 409 -9.49 -9.36 21.39
C ASN A 409 -10.42 -9.68 22.58
N SER A 410 -11.73 -9.85 22.37
CA SER A 410 -12.71 -9.99 23.46
C SER A 410 -12.45 -11.19 24.37
N PHE A 411 -12.07 -12.34 23.81
CA PHE A 411 -11.77 -13.53 24.60
C PHE A 411 -10.49 -13.36 25.43
N ASP A 412 -9.45 -12.79 24.83
CA ASP A 412 -8.18 -12.50 25.51
C ASP A 412 -8.37 -11.41 26.58
N LEU A 413 -9.18 -10.38 26.32
CA LEU A 413 -9.50 -9.32 27.27
C LEU A 413 -10.16 -9.87 28.54
N VAL A 414 -11.15 -10.77 28.42
CA VAL A 414 -11.79 -11.42 29.57
C VAL A 414 -10.78 -12.24 30.39
N ASN A 415 -9.79 -12.85 29.73
CA ASN A 415 -8.76 -13.65 30.38
C ASN A 415 -7.66 -12.80 31.04
N ARG A 416 -7.35 -11.62 30.49
CA ARG A 416 -6.36 -10.65 31.00
C ARG A 416 -6.88 -9.77 32.14
N LEU A 417 -8.15 -9.87 32.51
CA LEU A 417 -8.71 -9.14 33.65
C LEU A 417 -7.97 -9.51 34.96
N PRO A 418 -7.47 -8.53 35.74
CA PRO A 418 -6.77 -8.78 37.00
C PRO A 418 -7.60 -9.62 37.98
N GLN A 419 -6.91 -10.45 38.78
CA GLN A 419 -7.54 -11.35 39.75
C GLN A 419 -8.35 -10.65 40.86
N PHE A 420 -8.18 -9.33 41.02
CA PHE A 420 -8.99 -8.52 41.95
C PHE A 420 -10.42 -8.26 41.44
N ILE A 421 -10.70 -8.48 40.15
CA ILE A 421 -12.03 -8.25 39.58
C ILE A 421 -12.97 -9.38 40.04
N PRO A 422 -14.15 -9.05 40.60
CA PRO A 422 -15.08 -10.05 41.08
C PRO A 422 -15.47 -11.07 40.00
N ASN A 423 -15.55 -12.35 40.38
CA ASN A 423 -15.90 -13.45 39.47
C ASN A 423 -17.23 -13.24 38.74
N PHE A 424 -18.20 -12.54 39.36
CA PHE A 424 -19.47 -12.22 38.70
C PHE A 424 -19.28 -11.28 37.49
N VAL A 425 -18.36 -10.31 37.56
CA VAL A 425 -18.05 -9.40 36.46
C VAL A 425 -17.38 -10.15 35.33
N LYS A 426 -16.39 -11.01 35.64
CA LYS A 426 -15.71 -11.85 34.65
C LYS A 426 -16.69 -12.80 33.93
N SER A 427 -17.58 -13.43 34.69
CA SER A 427 -18.63 -14.29 34.14
C SER A 427 -19.61 -13.50 33.28
N SER A 428 -20.06 -12.33 33.73
CA SER A 428 -20.94 -11.43 32.96
C SER A 428 -20.30 -10.96 31.66
N LEU A 429 -19.01 -10.60 31.68
CA LEU A 429 -18.29 -10.14 30.48
C LEU A 429 -18.07 -11.29 29.48
N SER A 430 -17.80 -12.51 29.98
CA SER A 430 -17.71 -13.73 29.17
C SER A 430 -19.05 -14.11 28.53
N PHE A 431 -20.15 -13.98 29.28
CA PHE A 431 -21.49 -14.21 28.75
C PHE A 431 -21.85 -13.15 27.69
N LEU A 432 -21.55 -11.88 27.97
CA LEU A 432 -21.82 -10.78 27.05
C LEU A 432 -21.01 -10.92 25.75
N SER A 433 -19.73 -11.32 25.80
CA SER A 433 -18.91 -11.52 24.60
C SER A 433 -19.44 -12.67 23.72
N LYS A 434 -20.00 -13.74 24.31
CA LYS A 434 -20.66 -14.82 23.54
C LYS A 434 -21.88 -14.33 22.75
N ILE A 435 -22.58 -13.30 23.22
CA ILE A 435 -23.74 -12.71 22.54
C ILE A 435 -23.31 -11.65 21.53
N ILE A 436 -22.37 -10.76 21.89
CA ILE A 436 -21.95 -9.65 21.02
C ILE A 436 -21.09 -10.14 19.85
N ASN A 437 -20.23 -11.14 20.04
CA ASN A 437 -19.30 -11.56 19.01
C ASN A 437 -19.98 -12.04 17.72
N PRO A 438 -21.02 -12.90 17.75
CA PRO A 438 -21.78 -13.26 16.55
C PRO A 438 -22.35 -12.05 15.81
N VAL A 439 -22.86 -11.06 16.55
CA VAL A 439 -23.39 -9.82 15.96
C VAL A 439 -22.28 -9.05 15.25
N PHE A 440 -21.14 -8.85 15.91
CA PHE A 440 -20.00 -8.12 15.34
C PHE A 440 -19.33 -8.83 14.16
N THR A 441 -19.35 -10.16 14.13
CA THR A 441 -18.91 -10.95 12.97
C THR A 441 -19.75 -10.67 11.72
N ILE A 442 -21.05 -10.36 11.87
CA ILE A 442 -21.93 -9.98 10.75
C ILE A 442 -21.81 -8.49 10.44
N VAL A 443 -21.77 -7.63 11.47
CA VAL A 443 -21.70 -6.17 11.31
C VAL A 443 -20.41 -5.73 10.63
N SER A 444 -19.29 -6.40 10.90
CA SER A 444 -17.98 -6.05 10.33
C SER A 444 -17.96 -6.05 8.78
N PRO A 445 -18.25 -7.17 8.08
CA PRO A 445 -18.26 -7.20 6.61
C PRO A 445 -19.33 -6.30 5.99
N LEU A 446 -20.51 -6.16 6.62
CA LEU A 446 -21.56 -5.23 6.17
C LEU A 446 -21.08 -3.78 6.22
N SER A 447 -20.41 -3.40 7.32
CA SER A 447 -19.85 -2.05 7.49
C SER A 447 -18.73 -1.78 6.49
N TYR A 448 -17.89 -2.78 6.19
CA TYR A 448 -16.87 -2.67 5.13
C TYR A 448 -17.50 -2.50 3.74
N GLY A 449 -18.56 -3.25 3.43
CA GLY A 449 -19.34 -3.09 2.20
C GLY A 449 -19.93 -1.69 2.07
N LEU A 450 -20.54 -1.18 3.14
CA LEU A 450 -21.08 0.18 3.21
C LEU A 450 -19.99 1.24 3.01
N TYR A 451 -18.83 1.08 3.65
CA TYR A 451 -17.64 1.91 3.43
C TYR A 451 -17.24 1.94 1.95
N ARG A 452 -17.24 0.79 1.24
CA ARG A 452 -16.89 0.75 -0.18
C ARG A 452 -17.90 1.46 -1.07
N ILE A 453 -19.20 1.28 -0.78
CA ILE A 453 -20.30 1.90 -1.55
C ILE A 453 -20.28 3.42 -1.40
N LEU A 454 -20.14 3.93 -0.17
CA LEU A 454 -20.15 5.37 0.11
C LEU A 454 -18.98 6.13 -0.55
N ARG A 455 -17.89 5.45 -0.91
CA ARG A 455 -16.76 6.06 -1.60
C ARG A 455 -17.02 6.35 -3.09
N LEU A 456 -17.92 5.61 -3.73
CA LEU A 456 -18.09 5.64 -5.19
C LEU A 456 -18.35 7.04 -5.77
N PRO A 457 -19.21 7.89 -5.17
CA PRO A 457 -19.51 9.21 -5.76
C PRO A 457 -18.32 10.19 -5.70
N THR A 458 -17.28 9.88 -4.91
CA THR A 458 -16.12 10.78 -4.69
C THR A 458 -14.99 10.55 -5.68
N PHE A 459 -14.96 9.41 -6.36
CA PHE A 459 -13.78 8.99 -7.12
C PHE A 459 -13.42 9.99 -8.22
N TRP A 460 -14.43 10.57 -8.88
CA TRP A 460 -14.20 11.58 -9.89
C TRP A 460 -13.46 12.81 -9.34
N ILE A 461 -13.99 13.46 -8.29
CA ILE A 461 -13.39 14.66 -7.72
C ILE A 461 -12.05 14.35 -7.05
N SER A 462 -11.92 13.19 -6.41
CA SER A 462 -10.70 12.69 -5.79
C SER A 462 -9.54 12.61 -6.79
N ARG A 463 -9.81 12.18 -8.03
CA ARG A 463 -8.78 12.19 -9.08
C ARG A 463 -8.47 13.58 -9.59
N ARG A 464 -9.51 14.38 -9.86
CA ARG A 464 -9.37 15.71 -10.48
C ARG A 464 -8.58 16.65 -9.58
N ARG A 465 -8.85 16.68 -8.27
CA ARG A 465 -8.16 17.57 -7.31
C ARG A 465 -6.64 17.43 -7.32
N VAL A 466 -6.14 16.20 -7.51
CA VAL A 466 -4.71 15.90 -7.50
C VAL A 466 -3.97 16.71 -8.57
N TYR A 467 -4.49 16.79 -9.79
CA TYR A 467 -3.88 17.57 -10.87
C TYR A 467 -3.84 19.08 -10.57
N TYR A 468 -4.87 19.62 -9.90
CA TYR A 468 -4.92 21.04 -9.55
C TYR A 468 -3.89 21.36 -8.46
N SER A 469 -3.84 20.53 -7.41
CA SER A 469 -2.89 20.70 -6.30
C SER A 469 -1.45 20.51 -6.78
N ASP A 470 -1.17 19.54 -7.62
CA ASP A 470 0.17 19.29 -8.19
C ASP A 470 0.65 20.51 -9.01
N ARG A 471 -0.20 21.04 -9.91
CA ARG A 471 0.15 22.21 -10.73
C ARG A 471 0.41 23.46 -9.90
N ILE A 472 -0.41 23.69 -8.88
CA ILE A 472 -0.27 24.87 -8.02
C ILE A 472 0.98 24.71 -7.14
N ALA A 473 1.27 23.51 -6.64
CA ALA A 473 2.52 23.22 -5.93
C ALA A 473 3.74 23.56 -6.79
N CYS A 474 3.79 23.09 -8.04
CA CYS A 474 4.88 23.43 -8.97
C CYS A 474 4.99 24.94 -9.19
N ASN A 475 3.86 25.66 -9.35
CA ASN A 475 3.89 27.10 -9.55
C ASN A 475 4.31 27.88 -8.29
N LEU A 476 4.15 27.31 -7.09
CA LEU A 476 4.59 27.89 -5.83
C LEU A 476 6.08 27.63 -5.55
N THR A 477 6.61 26.48 -5.95
CA THR A 477 7.98 26.04 -5.61
C THR A 477 8.97 26.23 -6.77
N GLY A 478 8.49 26.30 -8.01
CA GLY A 478 9.32 26.21 -9.21
C GLY A 478 10.02 24.85 -9.37
N ASN A 479 9.57 23.82 -8.65
CA ASN A 479 10.27 22.53 -8.58
C ASN A 479 9.34 21.37 -9.01
N PRO A 480 9.16 21.14 -10.34
CA PRO A 480 8.36 20.02 -10.84
C PRO A 480 9.10 18.68 -10.66
N ASN A 481 10.43 18.66 -10.80
CA ASN A 481 11.24 17.46 -10.61
C ASN A 481 11.22 16.98 -9.14
N GLY A 482 11.25 17.89 -8.18
CA GLY A 482 11.07 17.56 -6.76
C GLY A 482 9.70 16.95 -6.47
N LEU A 483 8.63 17.39 -7.14
CA LEU A 483 7.32 16.72 -7.02
C LEU A 483 7.36 15.30 -7.59
N THR A 484 7.99 15.13 -8.75
CA THR A 484 8.16 13.82 -9.41
C THR A 484 8.88 12.85 -8.48
N ARG A 485 10.03 13.25 -7.90
CA ARG A 485 10.77 12.45 -6.93
C ARG A 485 9.94 12.14 -5.68
N ALA A 486 9.26 13.14 -5.13
CA ALA A 486 8.44 12.97 -3.93
C ALA A 486 7.30 11.95 -4.15
N ILE A 487 6.57 12.01 -5.27
CA ILE A 487 5.49 11.08 -5.59
C ILE A 487 6.01 9.64 -5.67
N VAL A 488 7.12 9.43 -6.38
CA VAL A 488 7.69 8.09 -6.56
C VAL A 488 8.28 7.55 -5.26
N LYS A 489 8.99 8.37 -4.48
CA LYS A 489 9.48 7.98 -3.15
C LYS A 489 8.35 7.64 -2.19
N ILE A 490 7.26 8.41 -2.20
CA ILE A 490 6.05 8.11 -1.42
C ILE A 490 5.48 6.75 -1.84
N ALA A 491 5.36 6.49 -3.15
CA ALA A 491 4.87 5.21 -3.65
C ALA A 491 5.77 4.04 -3.22
N MET A 492 7.09 4.17 -3.36
CA MET A 492 8.06 3.16 -2.93
C MET A 492 7.98 2.91 -1.42
N GLY A 493 8.00 3.96 -0.61
CA GLY A 493 7.93 3.83 0.85
C GLY A 493 6.63 3.24 1.36
N MET A 494 5.49 3.56 0.71
CA MET A 494 4.21 2.90 1.00
C MET A 494 4.25 1.42 0.65
N ALA A 495 4.84 1.05 -0.49
CA ALA A 495 4.94 -0.34 -0.91
C ALA A 495 5.83 -1.15 0.05
N THR A 496 6.98 -0.59 0.45
CA THR A 496 7.88 -1.23 1.43
C THR A 496 7.19 -1.46 2.78
N GLU A 497 6.43 -0.49 3.28
CA GLU A 497 5.65 -0.69 4.51
C GLU A 497 4.64 -1.83 4.37
N ILE A 498 3.90 -1.87 3.25
CA ILE A 498 2.90 -2.91 3.01
C ILE A 498 3.55 -4.31 2.94
N GLN A 499 4.75 -4.41 2.39
CA GLN A 499 5.50 -5.67 2.36
C GLN A 499 5.96 -6.13 3.76
N GLN A 500 6.28 -5.19 4.64
CA GLN A 500 6.78 -5.48 5.98
C GLN A 500 5.66 -5.74 7.00
N GLN A 501 4.62 -4.91 7.01
CA GLN A 501 3.59 -4.88 8.05
C GLN A 501 2.17 -5.18 7.53
N GLY A 502 1.98 -5.31 6.21
CA GLY A 502 0.66 -5.43 5.59
C GLY A 502 -0.05 -4.08 5.43
N THR A 503 -1.28 -4.08 4.91
CA THR A 503 -2.04 -2.84 4.71
C THR A 503 -2.56 -2.30 6.03
N SER A 504 -2.00 -1.18 6.50
CA SER A 504 -2.48 -0.51 7.72
C SER A 504 -3.87 0.10 7.54
N SER A 505 -4.64 0.18 8.63
CA SER A 505 -5.99 0.79 8.57
C SER A 505 -5.95 2.29 8.25
N LEU A 506 -4.84 2.95 8.55
CA LEU A 506 -4.60 4.35 8.18
C LEU A 506 -4.54 4.51 6.65
N LEU A 507 -3.77 3.64 5.97
CA LEU A 507 -3.59 3.68 4.51
C LEU A 507 -4.92 3.45 3.79
N GLU A 508 -5.69 2.45 4.21
CA GLU A 508 -6.98 2.15 3.58
C GLU A 508 -8.06 3.18 3.93
N GLY A 509 -8.20 3.55 5.21
CA GLY A 509 -9.24 4.45 5.68
C GLY A 509 -9.11 5.86 5.10
N PHE A 510 -7.89 6.39 5.02
CA PHE A 510 -7.63 7.78 4.63
C PHE A 510 -7.11 7.95 3.19
N ASP A 511 -7.11 6.89 2.38
CA ASP A 511 -6.64 6.86 0.98
C ASP A 511 -7.13 8.08 0.17
N LEU A 512 -8.40 8.48 0.30
CA LEU A 512 -8.99 9.63 -0.43
C LEU A 512 -8.27 10.98 -0.21
N LEU A 513 -7.62 11.18 0.93
CA LEU A 513 -6.93 12.43 1.24
C LEU A 513 -5.47 12.41 0.78
N MET A 514 -4.87 11.23 0.63
CA MET A 514 -3.44 11.04 0.38
C MET A 514 -3.01 11.52 -1.02
N PRO A 515 -1.74 11.88 -1.23
CA PRO A 515 -1.22 12.26 -2.55
C PRO A 515 -1.12 11.08 -3.51
N VAL A 516 -0.94 9.86 -3.02
CA VAL A 516 -0.77 8.63 -3.80
C VAL A 516 -1.64 7.55 -3.16
N SER A 517 -2.29 6.71 -3.99
CA SER A 517 -3.04 5.57 -3.47
C SER A 517 -2.09 4.45 -3.06
N TYR A 518 -2.35 3.84 -1.90
CA TYR A 518 -1.63 2.65 -1.47
C TYR A 518 -1.75 1.49 -2.49
N LYS A 519 -2.86 1.41 -3.25
CA LYS A 519 -3.07 0.37 -4.27
C LYS A 519 -2.18 0.55 -5.49
N GLN A 520 -1.94 1.80 -5.91
CA GLN A 520 -1.04 2.09 -7.04
C GLN A 520 0.42 2.04 -6.59
N ALA A 521 0.70 2.39 -5.33
CA ALA A 521 2.02 2.28 -4.74
C ALA A 521 2.59 0.87 -4.83
N MET A 522 1.77 -0.18 -4.72
CA MET A 522 2.19 -1.59 -4.82
C MET A 522 2.94 -1.95 -6.11
N ILE A 523 2.71 -1.21 -7.21
CA ILE A 523 3.44 -1.40 -8.47
C ILE A 523 4.95 -1.12 -8.28
N PHE A 524 5.30 -0.25 -7.32
CA PHE A 524 6.68 0.13 -6.98
C PHE A 524 7.30 -0.73 -5.87
N SER A 525 6.69 -1.89 -5.56
CA SER A 525 7.14 -2.77 -4.47
C SER A 525 8.51 -3.43 -4.70
N ASN A 526 8.99 -3.51 -5.93
CA ASN A 526 10.33 -4.02 -6.23
C ASN A 526 10.97 -3.30 -7.42
N VAL A 527 11.16 -1.98 -7.34
CA VAL A 527 11.70 -1.15 -8.44
C VAL A 527 13.02 -1.70 -9.02
N ALA A 528 13.88 -2.30 -8.18
CA ALA A 528 15.14 -2.87 -8.61
C ALA A 528 14.98 -4.01 -9.65
N ALA A 529 13.89 -4.79 -9.58
CA ALA A 529 13.61 -5.86 -10.54
C ALA A 529 13.26 -5.35 -11.95
N TYR A 530 12.90 -4.07 -12.11
CA TYR A 530 12.44 -3.49 -13.38
C TYR A 530 13.56 -2.77 -14.15
N GLY A 531 14.72 -2.57 -13.54
CA GLY A 531 15.88 -1.84 -14.09
C GLY A 531 15.67 -0.32 -14.21
N LYS A 532 14.54 0.13 -14.80
CA LYS A 532 14.17 1.53 -14.99
C LYS A 532 12.73 1.79 -14.55
N ILE A 533 12.44 2.99 -14.07
CA ILE A 533 11.08 3.36 -13.64
C ILE A 533 10.19 3.69 -14.85
N GLU A 534 10.79 4.17 -15.94
CA GLU A 534 10.10 4.49 -17.18
C GLU A 534 9.38 3.26 -17.76
N SER A 535 10.04 2.09 -17.74
CA SER A 535 9.44 0.84 -18.22
C SER A 535 8.21 0.43 -17.41
N LEU A 536 8.24 0.61 -16.08
CA LEU A 536 7.11 0.34 -15.18
C LEU A 536 5.87 1.17 -15.52
N LEU A 537 6.09 2.37 -16.05
CA LEU A 537 5.05 3.33 -16.41
C LEU A 537 4.61 3.21 -17.87
N SER A 538 5.12 2.26 -18.64
CA SER A 538 4.81 2.11 -20.07
C SER A 538 3.29 2.03 -20.33
N TRP A 539 2.58 1.19 -19.58
CA TRP A 539 1.12 1.05 -19.67
C TRP A 539 0.40 2.35 -19.26
N ASP A 540 0.90 3.02 -18.21
CA ASP A 540 0.33 4.28 -17.71
C ASP A 540 0.43 5.42 -18.73
N LEU A 541 1.44 5.39 -19.62
CA LEU A 541 1.69 6.41 -20.62
C LEU A 541 1.01 6.11 -21.96
N THR A 542 1.07 4.85 -22.40
CA THR A 542 0.74 4.46 -23.78
C THR A 542 -0.68 3.94 -23.95
N ASN A 543 -1.27 3.30 -22.94
CA ASN A 543 -2.58 2.67 -23.10
C ASN A 543 -3.70 3.72 -23.33
N PRO A 544 -4.46 3.67 -24.43
CA PRO A 544 -5.46 4.68 -24.74
C PRO A 544 -6.69 4.61 -23.81
N ASP A 545 -6.99 3.44 -23.25
CA ASP A 545 -8.18 3.18 -22.42
C ASP A 545 -7.92 3.38 -20.92
N ARG A 546 -6.69 3.71 -20.52
CA ARG A 546 -6.27 3.90 -19.12
C ARG A 546 -7.17 4.84 -18.31
N LYS A 547 -7.74 5.87 -18.94
CA LYS A 547 -8.65 6.83 -18.29
C LYS A 547 -9.99 6.19 -17.94
N TRP A 548 -10.51 5.33 -18.81
CA TRP A 548 -11.68 4.51 -18.52
C TRP A 548 -11.34 3.55 -17.38
N LEU A 549 -10.20 2.85 -17.47
CA LEU A 549 -9.79 1.80 -16.53
C LEU A 549 -9.48 2.32 -15.12
N SER A 550 -9.27 3.63 -14.98
CA SER A 550 -9.06 4.31 -13.70
C SER A 550 -10.33 4.94 -13.11
N VAL A 551 -11.51 4.74 -13.71
CA VAL A 551 -12.78 5.30 -13.18
C VAL A 551 -13.08 4.81 -11.77
N ASN A 552 -12.73 3.56 -11.45
CA ASN A 552 -12.91 2.96 -10.12
C ASN A 552 -11.75 3.25 -9.14
N ASN A 553 -10.78 4.09 -9.54
CA ASN A 553 -9.63 4.45 -8.71
C ASN A 553 -9.82 5.81 -8.04
N THR A 554 -9.28 5.94 -6.85
CA THR A 554 -9.32 7.18 -6.04
C THR A 554 -8.36 8.23 -6.54
N HIS A 555 -7.26 7.82 -7.17
CA HIS A 555 -6.20 8.68 -7.68
C HIS A 555 -6.02 8.50 -9.18
N PRO A 556 -5.59 9.55 -9.90
CA PRO A 556 -5.19 9.38 -11.27
C PRO A 556 -3.94 8.49 -11.32
N VAL A 557 -3.77 7.84 -12.47
CA VAL A 557 -2.63 6.99 -12.75
C VAL A 557 -1.32 7.78 -12.56
N ILE A 558 -0.31 7.17 -11.94
CA ILE A 558 0.95 7.86 -11.58
C ILE A 558 1.68 8.32 -12.84
N GLY A 559 1.80 7.48 -13.89
CA GLY A 559 2.49 7.88 -15.12
C GLY A 559 1.92 9.14 -15.78
N ASP A 560 0.59 9.28 -15.88
CA ASP A 560 -0.06 10.50 -16.40
C ASP A 560 0.31 11.75 -15.59
N ARG A 561 0.44 11.62 -14.26
CA ARG A 561 0.85 12.75 -13.41
C ARG A 561 2.30 13.13 -13.67
N LEU A 562 3.20 12.15 -13.68
CA LEU A 562 4.64 12.40 -13.88
C LEU A 562 4.91 12.96 -15.27
N LEU A 563 4.16 12.53 -16.29
CA LEU A 563 4.20 13.11 -17.63
C LEU A 563 3.79 14.58 -17.62
N ILE A 564 2.72 14.97 -16.91
CA ILE A 564 2.34 16.39 -16.80
C ILE A 564 3.45 17.21 -16.11
N LEU A 565 4.09 16.65 -15.09
CA LEU A 565 5.21 17.31 -14.41
C LEU A 565 6.44 17.46 -15.31
N SER A 566 6.73 16.46 -16.16
CA SER A 566 7.81 16.56 -17.15
C SER A 566 7.53 17.69 -18.15
N HIS A 567 6.27 17.87 -18.58
CA HIS A 567 5.89 19.02 -19.42
C HIS A 567 6.09 20.36 -18.72
N TYR A 568 5.88 20.45 -17.40
CA TYR A 568 6.18 21.67 -16.63
C TYR A 568 7.67 21.93 -16.54
N ALA A 569 8.48 20.89 -16.33
CA ALA A 569 9.95 21.00 -16.38
C ALA A 569 10.41 21.49 -17.76
N SER A 570 9.94 20.87 -18.84
CA SER A 570 10.25 21.29 -20.22
C SER A 570 9.79 22.70 -20.54
N PHE A 571 8.61 23.13 -20.05
CA PHE A 571 8.13 24.50 -20.20
C PHE A 571 9.08 25.53 -19.56
N TRP A 572 9.72 25.17 -18.46
CA TRP A 572 10.75 25.99 -17.79
C TRP A 572 12.17 25.71 -18.27
N LYS A 573 12.34 24.91 -19.35
CA LYS A 573 13.63 24.50 -19.92
C LYS A 573 14.56 23.80 -18.91
N LEU A 574 13.97 23.07 -17.96
CA LEU A 574 14.70 22.23 -17.02
C LEU A 574 14.89 20.84 -17.60
N ASN A 575 15.97 20.18 -17.21
CA ASN A 575 16.12 18.74 -17.42
C ASN A 575 15.02 17.98 -16.65
N THR A 576 14.52 16.89 -17.21
CA THR A 576 13.48 16.05 -16.59
C THR A 576 14.10 14.97 -15.72
N GLU A 577 13.48 14.68 -14.57
CA GLU A 577 13.93 13.56 -13.71
C GLU A 577 13.81 12.21 -14.43
N PHE A 578 12.75 12.02 -15.21
CA PHE A 578 12.48 10.82 -16.00
C PHE A 578 12.22 11.17 -17.45
N ASP A 579 12.71 10.35 -18.38
CA ASP A 579 12.61 10.62 -19.83
C ASP A 579 11.32 10.01 -20.42
N LEU A 580 10.16 10.42 -19.87
CA LEU A 580 8.85 9.82 -20.17
C LEU A 580 8.28 10.17 -21.56
N SER A 581 8.91 11.10 -22.28
CA SER A 581 8.36 11.62 -23.55
C SER A 581 8.78 10.80 -24.76
N ALA A 582 9.91 10.09 -24.68
CA ALA A 582 10.53 9.38 -25.79
C ALA A 582 9.88 8.02 -26.10
N GLU A 583 9.21 7.38 -25.13
CA GLU A 583 8.60 6.05 -25.29
C GLU A 583 7.13 6.07 -25.79
N ASN A 584 6.60 7.24 -26.17
CA ASN A 584 5.22 7.38 -26.66
C ASN A 584 4.98 6.81 -28.09
N SER A 585 5.95 6.10 -28.65
CA SER A 585 5.91 5.49 -29.99
C SER A 585 5.75 3.96 -29.95
N ALA A 586 5.14 3.41 -28.90
CA ALA A 586 4.70 2.02 -28.95
C ALA A 586 3.61 1.86 -30.04
N SER A 587 3.81 0.92 -30.96
CA SER A 587 2.93 0.65 -32.09
C SER A 587 1.48 0.49 -31.62
N LEU A 588 0.64 1.47 -31.97
CA LEU A 588 -0.79 1.42 -31.72
C LEU A 588 -1.35 0.16 -32.38
N SER A 589 -1.92 -0.75 -31.60
CA SER A 589 -2.73 -1.83 -32.16
C SER A 589 -3.88 -1.22 -32.98
N PRO A 590 -4.36 -1.87 -34.05
CA PRO A 590 -5.43 -1.30 -34.88
C PRO A 590 -6.63 -0.95 -34.00
N LEU A 591 -7.00 0.33 -34.00
CA LEU A 591 -7.96 0.95 -33.06
C LEU A 591 -9.28 0.16 -32.94
N SER A 592 -9.69 -0.49 -34.04
CA SER A 592 -10.91 -1.31 -34.12
C SER A 592 -10.87 -2.57 -33.24
N LYS A 593 -9.72 -3.28 -33.18
CA LYS A 593 -9.56 -4.52 -32.41
C LYS A 593 -9.47 -4.23 -30.90
N GLN A 594 -8.97 -3.05 -30.54
CA GLN A 594 -8.92 -2.60 -29.16
C GLN A 594 -10.31 -2.17 -28.65
N HIS A 595 -11.08 -1.45 -29.46
CA HIS A 595 -12.41 -1.00 -29.09
C HIS A 595 -13.38 -2.16 -28.80
N SER A 596 -13.33 -3.24 -29.60
CA SER A 596 -14.18 -4.41 -29.38
C SER A 596 -13.87 -5.13 -28.05
N ARG A 597 -12.60 -5.22 -27.66
CA ARG A 597 -12.18 -5.79 -26.36
C ARG A 597 -12.65 -4.93 -25.19
N LEU A 598 -12.55 -3.61 -25.31
CA LEU A 598 -13.04 -2.69 -24.29
C LEU A 598 -14.56 -2.79 -24.12
N LEU A 599 -15.31 -2.89 -25.23
CA LEU A 599 -16.76 -3.10 -25.19
C LEU A 599 -17.11 -4.42 -24.49
N LEU A 600 -16.39 -5.50 -24.78
CA LEU A 600 -16.58 -6.79 -24.11
C LEU A 600 -16.27 -6.70 -22.60
N GLN A 601 -15.19 -6.02 -22.23
CA GLN A 601 -14.83 -5.79 -20.83
C GLN A 601 -15.92 -4.99 -20.09
N GLY A 602 -16.42 -3.94 -20.74
CA GLY A 602 -17.45 -3.05 -20.24
C GLY A 602 -18.88 -3.57 -20.40
N ALA A 603 -19.09 -4.76 -20.97
CA ALA A 603 -20.41 -5.23 -21.39
C ALA A 603 -21.50 -5.14 -20.30
N PRO A 604 -21.26 -5.50 -19.02
CA PRO A 604 -22.27 -5.30 -17.98
C PRO A 604 -22.66 -3.83 -17.75
N TYR A 605 -21.69 -2.91 -17.85
CA TYR A 605 -21.93 -1.48 -17.67
C TYR A 605 -22.64 -0.86 -18.86
N PHE A 606 -22.29 -1.28 -20.09
CA PHE A 606 -23.00 -0.86 -21.31
C PHE A 606 -24.38 -1.51 -21.43
N GLY A 607 -24.63 -2.61 -20.72
CA GLY A 607 -25.96 -3.21 -20.57
C GLY A 607 -26.98 -2.23 -19.97
N ILE A 608 -26.57 -1.34 -19.05
CA ILE A 608 -27.47 -0.35 -18.44
C ILE A 608 -28.08 0.62 -19.47
N PRO A 609 -27.28 1.40 -20.24
CA PRO A 609 -27.83 2.27 -21.28
C PRO A 609 -28.50 1.49 -22.42
N ALA A 610 -28.02 0.28 -22.76
CA ALA A 610 -28.67 -0.57 -23.76
C ALA A 610 -30.08 -1.02 -23.31
N GLY A 611 -30.23 -1.40 -22.04
CA GLY A 611 -31.52 -1.74 -21.43
C GLY A 611 -32.46 -0.55 -21.37
N LEU A 612 -31.97 0.63 -20.98
CA LEU A 612 -32.73 1.89 -21.03
C LEU A 612 -33.20 2.22 -22.45
N MET A 613 -32.32 2.09 -23.44
CA MET A 613 -32.65 2.32 -24.85
C MET A 613 -33.70 1.32 -25.35
N LEU A 614 -33.55 0.03 -25.04
CA LEU A 614 -34.51 -1.01 -25.41
C LEU A 614 -35.87 -0.75 -24.76
N GLY A 615 -35.90 -0.46 -23.46
CA GLY A 615 -37.14 -0.13 -22.75
C GLY A 615 -37.80 1.13 -23.29
N SER A 616 -37.01 2.16 -23.62
CA SER A 616 -37.53 3.40 -24.23
C SER A 616 -38.08 3.17 -25.64
N LEU A 617 -37.47 2.28 -26.41
CA LEU A 617 -37.95 1.89 -27.74
C LEU A 617 -39.29 1.14 -27.64
N LEU A 618 -39.40 0.19 -26.70
CA LEU A 618 -40.66 -0.50 -26.42
C LEU A 618 -41.74 0.51 -26.01
N TRP A 619 -41.42 1.40 -25.07
CA TRP A 619 -42.34 2.45 -24.64
C TRP A 619 -42.83 3.33 -25.80
N LEU A 620 -41.93 3.79 -26.68
CA LEU A 620 -42.28 4.55 -27.88
C LEU A 620 -43.15 3.75 -28.86
N LEU A 621 -42.86 2.45 -29.04
CA LEU A 621 -43.62 1.57 -29.90
C LEU A 621 -45.07 1.41 -29.40
N GLY A 622 -45.27 1.35 -28.08
CA GLY A 622 -46.59 1.39 -27.46
C GLY A 622 -47.36 2.67 -27.80
N GLY A 623 -46.65 3.81 -27.80
CA GLY A 623 -47.20 5.10 -28.21
C GLY A 623 -47.68 5.10 -29.65
N ILE A 624 -46.87 4.56 -30.56
CA ILE A 624 -47.26 4.42 -31.97
C ILE A 624 -48.49 3.51 -32.09
N PHE A 625 -48.53 2.37 -31.39
CA PHE A 625 -49.69 1.46 -31.45
C PHE A 625 -50.97 2.06 -30.87
N SER A 626 -50.87 2.87 -29.82
CA SER A 626 -52.01 3.65 -29.31
C SER A 626 -52.53 4.63 -30.38
N THR A 627 -51.64 5.34 -31.08
CA THR A 627 -52.06 6.25 -32.18
C THR A 627 -52.68 5.53 -33.38
N VAL A 628 -52.29 4.28 -33.64
CA VAL A 628 -52.79 3.45 -34.77
C VAL A 628 -54.05 2.65 -34.38
N GLY A 629 -54.46 2.66 -33.11
CA GLY A 629 -55.67 1.97 -32.64
C GLY A 629 -55.50 0.48 -32.38
N VAL A 630 -54.27 0.00 -32.16
CA VAL A 630 -53.98 -1.39 -31.80
C VAL A 630 -54.03 -1.54 -30.28
N TRP A 631 -55.24 -1.65 -29.75
CA TRP A 631 -55.54 -1.71 -28.32
C TRP A 631 -54.84 -2.86 -27.56
N GLN A 632 -54.48 -3.96 -28.23
CA GLN A 632 -53.77 -5.08 -27.59
C GLN A 632 -52.32 -4.77 -27.19
N LEU A 633 -51.72 -3.70 -27.73
CA LEU A 633 -50.32 -3.32 -27.48
C LEU A 633 -50.18 -1.92 -26.87
N GLU A 634 -51.29 -1.26 -26.57
CA GLU A 634 -51.30 0.05 -25.92
C GLU A 634 -50.70 0.01 -24.51
N TRP A 635 -50.78 -1.14 -23.83
CA TRP A 635 -50.27 -1.31 -22.48
C TRP A 635 -48.76 -1.03 -22.36
N LEU A 636 -48.01 -1.19 -23.47
CA LEU A 636 -46.57 -0.97 -23.56
C LEU A 636 -46.17 0.49 -23.31
N LEU A 637 -47.06 1.46 -23.55
CA LEU A 637 -46.83 2.89 -23.29
C LEU A 637 -47.06 3.27 -21.81
N GLY A 638 -47.89 2.53 -21.08
CA GLY A 638 -48.24 2.86 -19.69
C GLY A 638 -47.28 2.29 -18.65
N ASP A 639 -46.46 1.30 -19.03
CA ASP A 639 -45.79 0.45 -18.07
C ASP A 639 -44.32 0.83 -17.82
N PHE A 640 -44.08 1.55 -16.71
CA PHE A 640 -42.74 1.88 -16.24
C PHE A 640 -41.91 0.64 -15.89
N TRP A 641 -42.54 -0.49 -15.51
CA TRP A 641 -41.83 -1.68 -15.10
C TRP A 641 -41.14 -2.40 -16.24
N ILE A 642 -41.62 -2.25 -17.48
CA ILE A 642 -40.90 -2.72 -18.68
C ILE A 642 -39.60 -1.96 -18.82
N LEU A 643 -39.64 -0.63 -18.76
CA LEU A 643 -38.46 0.22 -18.83
C LEU A 643 -37.46 -0.15 -17.73
N ALA A 644 -37.95 -0.29 -16.50
CA ALA A 644 -37.13 -0.58 -15.33
C ALA A 644 -36.56 -2.00 -15.35
N GLY A 645 -37.31 -3.00 -15.82
CA GLY A 645 -36.89 -4.41 -15.92
C GLY A 645 -35.93 -4.70 -17.08
N CYS A 646 -35.98 -3.93 -18.17
CA CYS A 646 -35.00 -4.04 -19.27
C CYS A 646 -33.55 -3.74 -18.82
N ILE A 647 -33.37 -2.89 -17.81
CA ILE A 647 -32.05 -2.50 -17.29
C ILE A 647 -31.29 -3.69 -16.67
N PRO A 648 -31.81 -4.38 -15.63
CA PRO A 648 -31.14 -5.53 -15.04
C PRO A 648 -31.03 -6.71 -16.03
N LEU A 649 -31.98 -6.90 -16.94
CA LEU A 649 -31.90 -7.93 -17.99
C LEU A 649 -30.72 -7.68 -18.94
N ALA A 650 -30.56 -6.46 -19.45
CA ALA A 650 -29.46 -6.12 -20.33
C ALA A 650 -28.10 -6.15 -19.61
N CYS A 651 -28.05 -5.76 -18.34
CA CYS A 651 -26.87 -5.92 -17.48
C CYS A 651 -26.49 -7.40 -17.32
N SER A 652 -27.48 -8.27 -17.04
CA SER A 652 -27.31 -9.72 -16.92
C SER A 652 -26.76 -10.34 -18.21
N LEU A 653 -27.35 -9.98 -19.37
CA LEU A 653 -26.86 -10.43 -20.67
C LEU A 653 -25.39 -10.00 -20.89
N GLY A 654 -25.03 -8.77 -20.49
CA GLY A 654 -23.66 -8.30 -20.55
C GLY A 654 -22.68 -9.11 -19.68
N ILE A 655 -23.12 -9.62 -18.52
CA ILE A 655 -22.31 -10.51 -17.68
C ILE A 655 -22.10 -11.86 -18.38
N PHE A 656 -23.15 -12.46 -18.92
CA PHE A 656 -23.06 -13.75 -19.64
C PHE A 656 -22.18 -13.67 -20.88
N ILE A 657 -22.25 -12.57 -21.65
CA ILE A 657 -21.38 -12.37 -22.81
C ILE A 657 -19.90 -12.26 -22.38
N ARG A 658 -19.63 -11.62 -21.24
CA ARG A 658 -18.26 -11.39 -20.76
C ARG A 658 -17.63 -12.61 -20.07
N ILE A 659 -18.42 -13.43 -19.37
CA ILE A 659 -17.92 -14.39 -18.37
C ILE A 659 -16.87 -15.36 -18.92
N ASN A 660 -17.10 -15.97 -20.08
CA ASN A 660 -16.18 -16.97 -20.66
C ASN A 660 -14.86 -16.35 -21.15
N SER A 661 -14.90 -15.11 -21.64
CA SER A 661 -13.69 -14.39 -22.03
C SER A 661 -12.91 -13.90 -20.81
N PHE A 662 -13.61 -13.55 -19.74
CA PHE A 662 -12.99 -13.07 -18.51
C PHE A 662 -12.44 -14.23 -17.68
N PHE A 663 -13.14 -15.35 -17.58
CA PHE A 663 -12.69 -16.54 -16.84
C PHE A 663 -12.57 -17.75 -17.76
N PRO A 664 -11.57 -17.79 -18.67
CA PRO A 664 -11.34 -18.94 -19.51
C PRO A 664 -10.81 -20.12 -18.68
N ASP A 665 -11.18 -21.34 -19.05
CA ASP A 665 -10.71 -22.56 -18.39
C ASP A 665 -9.19 -22.63 -18.35
N ILE A 666 -8.65 -22.87 -17.16
CA ILE A 666 -7.20 -23.02 -16.94
C ILE A 666 -6.77 -24.40 -17.44
N LYS A 667 -6.18 -24.45 -18.63
CA LYS A 667 -5.59 -25.67 -19.20
C LYS A 667 -4.09 -25.72 -18.89
N PRO A 668 -3.50 -26.90 -18.61
CA PRO A 668 -2.06 -27.03 -18.40
C PRO A 668 -1.20 -26.45 -19.52
N ALA A 669 -1.66 -26.56 -20.78
CA ALA A 669 -0.97 -26.01 -21.95
C ALA A 669 -0.93 -24.48 -22.01
N THR A 670 -1.88 -23.79 -21.36
CA THR A 670 -1.97 -22.31 -21.36
C THR A 670 -1.40 -21.68 -20.10
N LEU A 671 -1.12 -22.47 -19.08
CA LEU A 671 -0.67 -22.02 -17.77
C LEU A 671 0.79 -21.53 -17.84
N LEU A 672 1.01 -20.25 -17.50
CA LEU A 672 2.36 -19.70 -17.39
C LEU A 672 2.96 -20.04 -16.01
N PRO A 673 4.04 -20.84 -15.93
CA PRO A 673 4.69 -21.16 -14.66
C PRO A 673 5.64 -20.03 -14.24
N ASN A 674 5.41 -19.46 -13.07
CA ASN A 674 6.24 -18.42 -12.45
C ASN A 674 6.71 -17.30 -13.41
N PRO A 675 5.80 -16.64 -14.13
CA PRO A 675 6.18 -15.56 -15.04
C PRO A 675 6.80 -14.39 -14.26
N ASN A 676 7.79 -13.73 -14.87
CA ASN A 676 8.33 -12.50 -14.33
C ASN A 676 7.26 -11.40 -14.33
N LEU A 677 6.89 -10.90 -13.14
CA LEU A 677 5.86 -9.88 -12.97
C LEU A 677 6.19 -8.59 -13.72
N VAL A 678 7.47 -8.30 -13.91
CA VAL A 678 7.97 -7.16 -14.69
C VAL A 678 7.39 -7.17 -16.09
N ASN A 679 7.50 -8.29 -16.80
CA ASN A 679 7.02 -8.43 -18.19
C ASN A 679 5.48 -8.30 -18.29
N LEU A 680 4.77 -8.74 -17.25
CA LEU A 680 3.31 -8.66 -17.20
C LEU A 680 2.80 -7.23 -16.96
N LEU A 681 3.52 -6.44 -16.16
CA LEU A 681 3.17 -5.06 -15.84
C LEU A 681 3.50 -4.07 -16.95
N THR A 682 4.58 -4.32 -17.70
CA THR A 682 5.12 -3.45 -18.75
C THR A 682 4.41 -3.58 -20.10
N ASN A 683 3.49 -4.55 -20.27
CA ASN A 683 2.75 -4.71 -21.51
C ASN A 683 1.80 -3.51 -21.75
N PRO A 684 2.02 -2.68 -22.79
CA PRO A 684 1.28 -1.43 -22.98
C PRO A 684 -0.19 -1.64 -23.37
N ASN A 685 -0.49 -2.70 -24.11
CA ASN A 685 -1.82 -2.95 -24.68
C ASN A 685 -2.68 -3.90 -23.83
N ALA A 686 -2.20 -4.30 -22.64
CA ALA A 686 -2.91 -5.24 -21.79
C ALA A 686 -4.21 -4.64 -21.25
N LEU A 687 -5.30 -5.40 -21.40
CA LEU A 687 -6.59 -5.13 -20.78
C LEU A 687 -6.94 -6.22 -19.75
N PRO A 688 -7.75 -5.94 -18.72
CA PRO A 688 -8.21 -6.97 -17.78
C PRO A 688 -8.93 -8.15 -18.44
N ILE A 689 -9.55 -7.95 -19.61
CA ILE A 689 -10.23 -9.00 -20.38
C ILE A 689 -9.24 -9.94 -21.09
N ASP A 690 -7.98 -9.53 -21.29
CA ASP A 690 -6.91 -10.37 -21.85
C ASP A 690 -6.40 -11.32 -20.76
N SER A 691 -7.27 -12.23 -20.33
CA SER A 691 -7.08 -13.17 -19.23
C SER A 691 -5.88 -14.08 -19.51
N GLN A 692 -4.81 -13.94 -18.73
CA GLN A 692 -3.64 -14.82 -18.81
C GLN A 692 -3.61 -15.74 -17.58
N PRO A 693 -3.87 -17.06 -17.74
CA PRO A 693 -3.78 -18.00 -16.63
C PRO A 693 -2.31 -18.19 -16.24
N LEU A 694 -2.02 -18.01 -14.95
CA LEU A 694 -0.67 -18.14 -14.42
C LEU A 694 -0.65 -18.91 -13.09
N ARG A 695 0.53 -19.43 -12.77
CA ARG A 695 0.87 -20.00 -11.47
C ARG A 695 2.04 -19.22 -10.91
N LEU A 696 1.87 -18.64 -9.73
CA LEU A 696 2.91 -17.88 -9.03
C LEU A 696 3.16 -18.46 -7.65
N GLU A 697 4.43 -18.54 -7.29
CA GLU A 697 4.88 -18.92 -5.96
C GLU A 697 5.30 -17.69 -5.17
N GLY A 698 4.88 -17.62 -3.91
CA GLY A 698 5.21 -16.48 -3.07
C GLY A 698 4.69 -16.60 -1.65
N LYS A 699 5.09 -15.65 -0.81
CA LYS A 699 4.61 -15.55 0.56
C LYS A 699 3.29 -14.77 0.59
N LEU A 700 2.27 -15.33 1.23
CA LEU A 700 0.99 -14.65 1.40
C LEU A 700 1.10 -13.60 2.51
N LEU A 701 0.81 -12.35 2.18
CA LEU A 701 0.77 -11.19 3.08
C LEU A 701 -0.65 -10.64 3.17
N GLY A 702 -0.95 -9.94 4.26
CA GLY A 702 -2.25 -9.31 4.49
C GLY A 702 -2.59 -9.18 5.97
N ARG A 703 -3.72 -8.53 6.26
CA ARG A 703 -4.29 -8.47 7.61
C ARG A 703 -4.80 -9.83 8.09
N LYS A 704 -4.58 -10.13 9.36
CA LYS A 704 -5.09 -11.36 10.02
C LYS A 704 -6.47 -11.12 10.65
N GLY A 705 -7.18 -12.21 10.94
CA GLY A 705 -8.43 -12.21 11.69
C GLY A 705 -9.66 -11.72 10.92
N LEU A 706 -10.68 -11.28 11.67
CA LEU A 706 -11.98 -10.83 11.17
C LEU A 706 -11.85 -9.58 10.29
N SER A 707 -10.81 -8.76 10.52
CA SER A 707 -10.51 -7.60 9.67
C SER A 707 -10.18 -7.97 8.21
N ASN A 708 -9.98 -9.25 7.90
CA ASN A 708 -9.75 -9.70 6.53
C ASN A 708 -10.63 -10.89 6.15
N LEU A 709 -11.75 -11.11 6.84
CA LEU A 709 -12.60 -12.29 6.63
C LEU A 709 -13.11 -12.41 5.19
N MET A 710 -13.30 -11.32 4.45
CA MET A 710 -13.72 -11.38 3.05
C MET A 710 -12.55 -11.53 2.05
N GLY A 711 -11.31 -11.76 2.52
CA GLY A 711 -10.12 -11.79 1.66
C GLY A 711 -9.82 -10.45 1.00
N GLN A 712 -10.24 -9.34 1.62
CA GLN A 712 -10.17 -8.00 1.06
C GLN A 712 -8.75 -7.42 0.95
N ASP A 713 -7.84 -7.92 1.79
CA ASP A 713 -6.42 -7.57 1.86
C ASP A 713 -5.57 -8.84 1.80
N LEU A 714 -5.47 -9.42 0.59
CA LEU A 714 -4.58 -10.53 0.29
C LEU A 714 -3.56 -10.07 -0.74
N ILE A 715 -2.28 -10.26 -0.43
CA ILE A 715 -1.15 -9.82 -1.25
C ILE A 715 -0.18 -11.00 -1.37
N LEU A 716 0.23 -11.33 -2.59
CA LEU A 716 1.28 -12.32 -2.82
C LEU A 716 2.61 -11.59 -3.00
N GLN A 717 3.57 -11.85 -2.12
CA GLN A 717 4.95 -11.41 -2.27
C GLN A 717 5.74 -12.47 -3.04
N THR A 718 6.07 -12.19 -4.29
CA THR A 718 6.95 -13.02 -5.12
C THR A 718 8.39 -12.48 -5.08
N SER A 719 9.31 -13.16 -5.77
CA SER A 719 10.69 -12.68 -5.97
C SER A 719 10.75 -11.38 -6.79
N THR A 720 9.79 -11.16 -7.68
CA THR A 720 9.77 -10.03 -8.64
C THR A 720 8.90 -8.86 -8.19
N GLY A 721 8.11 -9.01 -7.12
CA GLY A 721 7.33 -7.94 -6.53
C GLY A 721 6.14 -8.43 -5.70
N ALA A 722 5.35 -7.49 -5.21
CA ALA A 722 4.11 -7.77 -4.49
C ALA A 722 2.90 -7.49 -5.39
N ILE A 723 1.93 -8.41 -5.40
CA ILE A 723 0.71 -8.28 -6.20
C ILE A 723 -0.54 -8.56 -5.36
N LYS A 724 -1.61 -7.79 -5.60
CA LYS A 724 -2.89 -8.00 -4.93
C LYS A 724 -3.59 -9.25 -5.46
N LEU A 725 -4.13 -10.05 -4.56
CA LEU A 725 -5.00 -11.18 -4.86
C LEU A 725 -6.47 -10.81 -4.62
N HIS A 726 -7.34 -11.25 -5.53
CA HIS A 726 -8.77 -11.24 -5.33
C HIS A 726 -9.24 -12.67 -5.14
N TYR A 727 -9.68 -12.96 -3.92
CA TYR A 727 -10.23 -14.25 -3.55
C TYR A 727 -11.69 -14.07 -3.17
N ILE A 728 -12.56 -14.89 -3.76
CA ILE A 728 -13.97 -15.00 -3.37
C ILE A 728 -14.21 -16.48 -3.06
N PRO A 729 -14.65 -16.85 -1.86
CA PRO A 729 -14.87 -18.26 -1.52
C PRO A 729 -16.04 -18.85 -2.33
N VAL A 730 -15.94 -20.15 -2.67
CA VAL A 730 -16.98 -20.86 -3.45
C VAL A 730 -18.30 -20.95 -2.69
N LEU A 731 -18.24 -21.29 -1.40
CA LEU A 731 -19.39 -21.17 -0.49
C LEU A 731 -19.31 -19.84 0.27
N THR A 732 -20.47 -19.27 0.61
CA THR A 732 -20.55 -17.98 1.32
C THR A 732 -19.79 -18.00 2.65
N PRO A 733 -19.37 -16.83 3.17
CA PRO A 733 -18.89 -16.69 4.54
C PRO A 733 -19.90 -17.20 5.60
N LEU A 734 -21.19 -17.30 5.26
CA LEU A 734 -22.22 -17.89 6.13
C LEU A 734 -22.15 -19.42 6.21
N ALA A 735 -21.48 -20.10 5.26
CA ALA A 735 -21.20 -21.53 5.33
C ALA A 735 -20.01 -21.87 6.27
N ASN A 736 -19.33 -20.85 6.84
CA ASN A 736 -18.20 -21.00 7.77
C ASN A 736 -18.60 -21.53 9.17
N PHE A 737 -19.82 -22.03 9.37
CA PHE A 737 -20.14 -22.82 10.56
C PHE A 737 -19.53 -24.24 10.53
N GLY A 738 -18.83 -24.62 9.45
CA GLY A 738 -17.98 -25.81 9.36
C GLY A 738 -16.47 -25.49 9.39
N LYS A 739 -15.64 -26.49 9.76
CA LYS A 739 -14.17 -26.45 9.81
C LYS A 739 -13.51 -26.28 8.42
N SER A 740 -13.83 -25.22 7.69
CA SER A 740 -13.15 -24.86 6.44
C SER A 740 -11.99 -23.92 6.76
N THR A 741 -10.80 -24.22 6.23
CA THR A 741 -9.62 -23.38 6.36
C THR A 741 -9.80 -22.08 5.57
N HIS A 742 -9.55 -20.93 6.18
CA HIS A 742 -9.74 -19.63 5.52
C HIS A 742 -8.39 -19.12 4.95
N PRO A 743 -8.34 -18.39 3.82
CA PRO A 743 -7.08 -17.84 3.30
C PRO A 743 -6.34 -16.94 4.30
N VAL A 744 -7.07 -16.31 5.22
CA VAL A 744 -6.52 -15.47 6.29
C VAL A 744 -5.67 -16.28 7.27
N ASP A 745 -5.97 -17.56 7.48
CA ASP A 745 -5.20 -18.45 8.37
C ASP A 745 -3.85 -18.86 7.76
N LEU A 746 -3.68 -18.62 6.45
CA LEU A 746 -2.49 -18.95 5.67
C LEU A 746 -1.54 -17.75 5.53
N ILE A 747 -1.88 -16.59 6.10
CA ILE A 747 -1.05 -15.38 6.05
C ILE A 747 0.28 -15.61 6.75
N GLY A 748 1.36 -15.34 6.02
CA GLY A 748 2.75 -15.55 6.42
C GLY A 748 3.36 -16.83 5.88
N LYS A 749 2.57 -17.74 5.29
CA LYS A 749 3.06 -18.99 4.68
C LYS A 749 3.41 -18.80 3.21
N SER A 750 4.28 -19.66 2.70
CA SER A 750 4.60 -19.75 1.28
C SER A 750 3.54 -20.59 0.57
N MET A 751 2.98 -20.03 -0.50
CA MET A 751 1.82 -20.55 -1.21
C MET A 751 2.06 -20.54 -2.71
N ASN A 752 1.46 -21.51 -3.39
CA ASN A 752 1.33 -21.56 -4.84
C ASN A 752 -0.07 -21.04 -5.17
N VAL A 753 -0.15 -19.93 -5.91
CA VAL A 753 -1.40 -19.31 -6.32
C VAL A 753 -1.58 -19.55 -7.81
N THR A 754 -2.72 -20.14 -8.19
CA THR A 754 -3.15 -20.24 -9.58
C THR A 754 -4.33 -19.30 -9.81
N GLY A 755 -4.38 -18.68 -10.99
CA GLY A 755 -5.47 -17.76 -11.32
C GLY A 755 -5.23 -16.99 -12.60
N TRP A 756 -6.01 -15.94 -12.81
CA TRP A 756 -5.95 -15.08 -13.99
C TRP A 756 -5.32 -13.74 -13.68
N TRP A 757 -4.27 -13.39 -14.43
CA TRP A 757 -3.65 -12.07 -14.38
C TRP A 757 -4.58 -10.99 -14.95
N ARG A 758 -4.64 -9.85 -14.28
CA ARG A 758 -5.42 -8.68 -14.69
C ARG A 758 -4.57 -7.42 -14.64
N ARG A 759 -4.32 -6.83 -15.81
CA ARG A 759 -3.74 -5.50 -15.92
C ARG A 759 -4.82 -4.45 -16.16
N GLY A 760 -5.33 -3.84 -15.09
CA GLY A 760 -6.10 -2.59 -15.13
C GLY A 760 -5.25 -1.43 -14.61
N ALA A 761 -5.86 -0.29 -14.24
CA ALA A 761 -5.11 0.83 -13.64
C ALA A 761 -4.42 0.49 -12.30
N THR A 762 -4.94 -0.52 -11.61
CA THR A 762 -4.21 -1.29 -10.59
C THR A 762 -4.13 -2.73 -11.10
N ALA A 763 -3.01 -3.42 -10.94
CA ALA A 763 -2.89 -4.83 -11.32
C ALA A 763 -3.36 -5.75 -10.17
N TRP A 764 -3.95 -6.90 -10.51
CA TRP A 764 -4.35 -7.92 -9.55
C TRP A 764 -4.39 -9.31 -10.20
N ILE A 765 -4.55 -10.35 -9.37
CA ILE A 765 -4.81 -11.72 -9.81
C ILE A 765 -6.17 -12.14 -9.26
N ASP A 766 -7.07 -12.55 -10.15
CA ASP A 766 -8.28 -13.27 -9.73
C ASP A 766 -7.88 -14.72 -9.47
N VAL A 767 -7.92 -15.11 -8.21
CA VAL A 767 -7.46 -16.42 -7.75
C VAL A 767 -8.44 -17.50 -8.18
N GLU A 768 -7.94 -18.65 -8.61
CA GLU A 768 -8.72 -19.89 -8.80
C GLU A 768 -8.39 -20.88 -7.67
N THR A 769 -7.11 -21.16 -7.44
CA THR A 769 -6.66 -21.99 -6.30
C THR A 769 -5.51 -21.35 -5.51
N ILE A 770 -5.53 -21.55 -4.20
CA ILE A 770 -4.42 -21.26 -3.29
C ILE A 770 -3.99 -22.57 -2.65
N GLU A 771 -2.76 -23.00 -2.91
CA GLU A 771 -2.21 -24.26 -2.43
C GLU A 771 -1.01 -23.98 -1.52
N THR A 772 -0.92 -24.64 -0.37
CA THR A 772 0.34 -24.67 0.39
C THR A 772 1.43 -25.38 -0.44
N GLN A 773 2.70 -25.02 -0.28
CA GLN A 773 3.80 -25.70 -0.98
C GLN A 773 3.79 -27.22 -0.75
N ASP A 774 3.43 -27.67 0.46
CA ASP A 774 3.29 -29.09 0.81
C ASP A 774 1.99 -29.76 0.28
N ARG A 775 1.17 -29.02 -0.47
CA ARG A 775 -0.16 -29.41 -1.00
C ARG A 775 -1.18 -29.94 0.02
N GLN A 776 -0.94 -29.74 1.32
CA GLN A 776 -1.85 -30.19 2.37
C GLN A 776 -3.16 -29.41 2.43
N VAL A 777 -3.12 -28.10 2.10
CA VAL A 777 -4.32 -27.25 2.08
C VAL A 777 -4.49 -26.67 0.68
N ILE A 778 -5.66 -26.90 0.11
CA ILE A 778 -6.08 -26.37 -1.19
C ILE A 778 -7.37 -25.58 -0.97
N LEU A 779 -7.33 -24.28 -1.28
CA LEU A 779 -8.49 -23.41 -1.25
C LEU A 779 -8.89 -23.06 -2.67
N THR A 780 -10.14 -23.31 -3.02
CA THR A 780 -10.71 -22.93 -4.31
C THR A 780 -11.52 -21.64 -4.18
N ALA A 781 -11.47 -20.82 -5.23
CA ALA A 781 -12.24 -19.60 -5.35
C ALA A 781 -13.43 -19.79 -6.30
N GLY A 782 -14.47 -18.97 -6.14
CA GLY A 782 -15.74 -19.10 -6.84
C GLY A 782 -16.08 -17.92 -7.76
N HIS A 783 -15.11 -17.21 -8.34
CA HIS A 783 -15.38 -16.02 -9.16
C HIS A 783 -16.39 -16.25 -10.30
N PRO A 784 -16.26 -17.33 -11.13
CA PRO A 784 -17.22 -17.58 -12.20
C PRO A 784 -18.61 -17.92 -11.64
N ILE A 785 -18.67 -18.68 -10.55
CA ILE A 785 -19.92 -19.09 -9.89
C ILE A 785 -20.67 -17.84 -9.41
N TRP A 786 -20.01 -16.94 -8.69
CA TRP A 786 -20.62 -15.70 -8.20
C TRP A 786 -21.05 -14.76 -9.32
N SER A 787 -20.29 -14.72 -10.43
CA SER A 787 -20.68 -13.94 -11.61
C SER A 787 -21.96 -14.49 -12.25
N THR A 788 -22.09 -15.82 -12.34
CA THR A 788 -23.29 -16.49 -12.84
C THR A 788 -24.48 -16.31 -11.90
N ILE A 789 -24.28 -16.44 -10.58
CA ILE A 789 -25.33 -16.19 -9.57
C ILE A 789 -25.84 -14.76 -9.70
N LEU A 790 -24.95 -13.77 -9.81
CA LEU A 790 -25.33 -12.37 -9.98
C LEU A 790 -26.12 -12.15 -11.27
N ALA A 791 -25.68 -12.73 -12.39
CA ALA A 791 -26.40 -12.65 -13.66
C ALA A 791 -27.80 -13.26 -13.55
N CYS A 792 -27.93 -14.47 -13.00
CA CYS A 792 -29.22 -15.10 -12.75
C CYS A 792 -30.12 -14.25 -11.83
N ALA A 793 -29.58 -13.71 -10.74
CA ALA A 793 -30.33 -12.85 -9.82
C ALA A 793 -30.85 -11.59 -10.53
N LEU A 794 -30.02 -10.94 -11.35
CA LEU A 794 -30.44 -9.80 -12.16
C LEU A 794 -31.50 -10.19 -13.20
N THR A 795 -31.41 -11.37 -13.80
CA THR A 795 -32.43 -11.89 -14.72
C THR A 795 -33.77 -12.09 -14.01
N PHE A 796 -33.78 -12.78 -12.87
CA PHE A 796 -34.99 -12.99 -12.08
C PHE A 796 -35.57 -11.67 -11.58
N TRP A 797 -34.72 -10.75 -11.13
CA TRP A 797 -35.14 -9.42 -10.71
C TRP A 797 -35.79 -8.65 -11.87
N GLY A 798 -35.16 -8.63 -13.04
CA GLY A 798 -35.71 -7.98 -14.22
C GLY A 798 -37.02 -8.59 -14.69
N ALA A 799 -37.12 -9.92 -14.69
CA ALA A 799 -38.36 -10.64 -15.02
C ALA A 799 -39.47 -10.36 -13.98
N TYR A 800 -39.13 -10.34 -12.70
CA TYR A 800 -40.05 -10.01 -11.62
C TYR A 800 -40.59 -8.58 -11.78
N MET A 801 -39.71 -7.60 -12.04
CA MET A 801 -40.12 -6.22 -12.31
C MET A 801 -41.13 -6.18 -13.46
N ILE A 802 -40.81 -6.79 -14.61
CA ILE A 802 -41.72 -6.84 -15.76
C ILE A 802 -43.06 -7.51 -15.41
N SER A 803 -43.06 -8.55 -14.55
CA SER A 803 -44.30 -9.20 -14.11
C SER A 803 -45.16 -8.39 -13.14
N GLN A 804 -44.58 -7.39 -12.44
CA GLN A 804 -45.35 -6.39 -11.71
C GLN A 804 -45.97 -5.35 -12.65
N GLY A 805 -45.49 -5.31 -13.90
CA GLY A 805 -46.01 -4.53 -14.99
C GLY A 805 -47.37 -5.05 -15.45
N GLY A 806 -48.37 -4.18 -15.35
CA GLY A 806 -49.75 -4.46 -15.69
C GLY A 806 -50.58 -3.22 -15.38
N PHE A 807 -51.53 -2.92 -16.27
CA PHE A 807 -52.55 -1.90 -16.05
C PHE A 807 -53.39 -2.18 -14.81
#